data_AF-A0A367KUV6-F1
#
_entry.id   AF-A0A367KUV6-F1
#
_cell.length_a   1.000
_cell.length_b   1.000
_cell.length_c   1.000
_cell.angle_alpha   90.00
_cell.angle_beta   90.00
_cell.angle_gamma   90.00
#
_symmetry.space_group_name_H-M   'P 1'
#
loop_
_entity.id
_entity.type
_entity.pdbx_description
1 polymer ?
#
loop_
_entity_poly.entity_id
_entity_poly.type
_entity_poly.pdbx_seq_one_letter_code
_entity_poly.pdbx_strand_id
1 'polypeptide(L)'
;MSGNQPATDKLKKEVQDRLHDGVTFVVFGASGDLAKKKTFPALYALYKNGFLPEKTQIIGYARTKMDKKEFHERIEPNLKGEDKELKGFLDICSYHPGQYDQAEDFKKLNESIEEIEKDYKDEQKNRIFYIALPPSAFVSVSTGLKEHVTSKKGKTSIIIEKPFGKDLESSNQLSEDISKLFSEDQVFRIDHYLGKEMAKNLLNVRFSNMIFNALWSNTRIESVQITLKEPFGSEGRGGYFDEYGIIRDVMQNHLLQLLTMVAMERPISRHAEAIRDEKVKVLRCIKPIKLEDALLGQYVKNGDKPGYTEDETVPDDSLAPTFAALTLWIDNERWANVPFVLKAGKAVDAQKGEIRIQFKKLPGSLFSDATRNELVFRVQPTEAMYMKFNNKSPGFSQESIVTELDLTYEKRYKNMYIPAAYESLILDVMRGDHANFVRDDELEAAWSIFTPLLHEIEQKKIKPESYAYGSRGPDNLDAFIQNSESITDHTGWEPEELIGREAYDLFHPGDHKSLRKVHLANVYNEKMSCMVTYRFLHKNGHYITIETIIHCCHDVLVGSNYLYDENALDHKMRANSVDEIFICLPNGTLQLTGAWNDRQERMEKTLSMEKVWVDHHIILKQERRFCLILNRFTEALNIVYVSNLATELVALNIPLAIGTSFFQYVPERDFHSMQAQIDMAKEHDMVIRIRFDWVIDREKGLSEPVEAIVSSTDDGLVMVFRLSPRLFLDEQ
;
A
#
# COMPACT_ATOMS: atom_id res chain seq x y z
N MET A 1 -27.07 2.84 26.93
CA MET A 1 -26.45 4.19 26.95
C MET A 1 -25.79 4.53 28.30
N SER A 2 -25.47 3.57 29.18
CA SER A 2 -24.87 3.83 30.51
C SER A 2 -23.43 3.28 30.68
N GLY A 3 -22.85 2.62 29.67
CA GLY A 3 -21.59 1.89 29.82
C GLY A 3 -20.30 2.73 29.74
N ASN A 4 -20.32 3.90 29.09
CA ASN A 4 -19.09 4.68 28.81
C ASN A 4 -18.84 5.86 29.75
N GLN A 5 -19.87 6.36 30.44
CA GLN A 5 -19.75 7.49 31.37
C GLN A 5 -18.76 7.20 32.52
N PRO A 6 -18.75 5.99 33.13
CA PRO A 6 -17.77 5.64 34.16
C PRO A 6 -16.32 5.62 33.66
N ALA A 7 -16.09 5.27 32.39
CA ALA A 7 -14.74 5.23 31.80
C ALA A 7 -14.22 6.64 31.52
N THR A 8 -15.08 7.53 31.00
CA THR A 8 -14.76 8.94 30.80
C THR A 8 -14.47 9.66 32.12
N ASP A 9 -15.27 9.43 33.16
CA ASP A 9 -15.07 10.05 34.47
C ASP A 9 -13.78 9.56 35.14
N LYS A 10 -13.43 8.28 34.95
CA LYS A 10 -12.14 7.75 35.39
C LYS A 10 -10.97 8.46 34.71
N LEU A 11 -11.02 8.68 33.40
CA LEU A 11 -9.96 9.39 32.67
C LEU A 11 -9.82 10.85 33.11
N LYS A 12 -10.93 11.54 33.35
CA LYS A 12 -10.91 12.92 33.91
C LYS A 12 -10.24 12.95 35.26
N LYS A 13 -10.59 12.00 36.14
CA LYS A 13 -9.97 11.87 37.45
C LYS A 13 -8.47 11.54 37.36
N GLU A 14 -8.06 10.66 36.44
CA GLU A 14 -6.63 10.36 36.21
C GLU A 14 -5.84 11.62 35.84
N VAL A 15 -6.38 12.48 34.97
CA VAL A 15 -5.75 13.76 34.60
C VAL A 15 -5.69 14.70 35.81
N GLN A 16 -6.79 14.87 36.54
CA GLN A 16 -6.87 15.72 37.72
C GLN A 16 -5.89 15.28 38.81
N ASP A 17 -5.85 13.99 39.12
CA ASP A 17 -4.97 13.40 40.13
C ASP A 17 -3.49 13.56 39.73
N ARG A 18 -3.15 13.37 38.44
CA ARG A 18 -1.76 13.48 37.96
C ARG A 18 -1.26 14.92 37.96
N LEU A 19 -2.10 15.87 37.56
CA LEU A 19 -1.77 17.30 37.42
C LEU A 19 -2.16 18.13 38.65
N HIS A 20 -2.63 17.49 39.73
CA HIS A 20 -3.11 18.17 40.93
C HIS A 20 -4.07 19.33 40.62
N ASP A 21 -4.90 19.14 39.59
CA ASP A 21 -5.87 20.12 39.09
C ASP A 21 -5.30 21.44 38.49
N GLY A 22 -4.01 21.52 38.18
CA GLY A 22 -3.40 22.71 37.56
C GLY A 22 -2.39 22.40 36.46
N VAL A 23 -2.47 23.13 35.34
CA VAL A 23 -1.53 23.04 34.22
C VAL A 23 -1.46 24.33 33.41
N THR A 24 -0.25 24.79 33.11
CA THR A 24 -0.01 25.80 32.07
C THR A 24 0.47 25.14 30.79
N PHE A 25 -0.30 25.29 29.72
CA PHE A 25 -0.04 24.73 28.41
C PHE A 25 0.45 25.82 27.46
N VAL A 26 1.71 25.74 27.01
CA VAL A 26 2.31 26.75 26.13
C VAL A 26 2.46 26.18 24.72
N VAL A 27 1.89 26.85 23.73
CA VAL A 27 1.98 26.48 22.31
C VAL A 27 3.00 27.38 21.62
N PHE A 28 4.22 26.88 21.44
CA PHE A 28 5.23 27.54 20.61
C PHE A 28 4.86 27.40 19.13
N GLY A 29 5.00 28.50 18.37
CA GLY A 29 4.51 28.54 16.99
C GLY A 29 3.01 28.78 16.90
N ALA A 30 2.40 29.42 17.90
CA ALA A 30 0.94 29.66 17.94
C ALA A 30 0.39 30.48 16.76
N SER A 31 1.23 31.23 16.05
CA SER A 31 0.83 31.93 14.81
C SER A 31 0.82 31.01 13.57
N GLY A 32 1.32 29.78 13.66
CA GLY A 32 1.43 28.83 12.56
C GLY A 32 0.15 28.09 12.21
N ASP A 33 0.20 27.41 11.06
CA ASP A 33 -0.93 26.69 10.46
C ASP A 33 -1.37 25.47 11.28
N LEU A 34 -0.41 24.71 11.81
CA LEU A 34 -0.67 23.53 12.64
C LEU A 34 -1.42 23.92 13.93
N ALA A 35 -0.95 24.97 14.60
CA ALA A 35 -1.56 25.46 15.83
C ALA A 35 -3.03 25.86 15.59
N LYS A 36 -3.29 26.67 14.56
CA LYS A 36 -4.63 27.15 14.20
C LYS A 36 -5.58 26.02 13.77
N LYS A 37 -5.11 25.07 12.96
CA LYS A 37 -5.97 24.06 12.32
C LYS A 37 -6.11 22.77 13.14
N LYS A 38 -5.19 22.49 14.08
CA LYS A 38 -5.13 21.22 14.82
C LYS A 38 -4.98 21.39 16.33
N THR A 39 -3.95 22.10 16.81
CA THR A 39 -3.61 22.14 18.24
C THR A 39 -4.65 22.87 19.09
N PHE A 40 -5.03 24.11 18.74
CA PHE A 40 -6.07 24.86 19.46
C PHE A 40 -7.46 24.22 19.35
N PRO A 41 -7.90 23.73 18.18
CA PRO A 41 -9.12 22.93 18.09
C PRO A 41 -9.12 21.69 18.99
N ALA A 42 -7.98 21.00 19.11
CA ALA A 42 -7.87 19.83 19.99
C ALA A 42 -7.96 20.21 21.49
N LEU A 43 -7.25 21.27 21.89
CA LEU A 43 -7.36 21.82 23.26
C LEU A 43 -8.79 22.27 23.58
N TYR A 44 -9.46 22.92 22.63
CA TYR A 44 -10.86 23.33 22.79
C TYR A 44 -11.81 22.12 22.92
N ALA A 45 -11.62 21.07 22.13
CA ALA A 45 -12.41 19.85 22.27
C ALA A 45 -12.20 19.19 23.65
N LEU A 46 -10.97 19.17 24.17
CA LEU A 46 -10.68 18.69 25.52
C LEU A 46 -11.32 19.58 26.61
N TYR A 47 -11.31 20.90 26.43
CA TYR A 47 -11.99 21.85 27.31
C TYR A 47 -13.50 21.59 27.35
N LYS A 48 -14.14 21.54 26.17
CA LYS A 48 -15.58 21.32 26.01
C LYS A 48 -16.03 20.01 26.65
N ASN A 49 -15.22 18.96 26.53
CA ASN A 49 -15.53 17.66 27.11
C ASN A 49 -15.14 17.53 28.59
N GLY A 50 -14.56 18.58 29.19
CA GLY A 50 -14.18 18.62 30.61
C GLY A 50 -12.99 17.73 30.96
N PHE A 51 -12.04 17.57 30.04
CA PHE A 51 -10.79 16.83 30.26
C PHE A 51 -9.64 17.74 30.72
N LEU A 52 -9.76 19.05 30.55
CA LEU A 52 -8.78 19.99 31.09
C LEU A 52 -8.99 20.17 32.61
N PRO A 53 -7.92 20.19 33.43
CA PRO A 53 -7.98 20.58 34.84
C PRO A 53 -8.65 21.95 35.05
N GLU A 54 -9.22 22.19 36.23
CA GLU A 54 -9.93 23.45 36.53
C GLU A 54 -9.00 24.66 36.41
N LYS A 55 -7.76 24.53 36.91
CA LYS A 55 -6.73 25.59 36.83
C LYS A 55 -5.86 25.47 35.58
N THR A 56 -6.49 25.28 34.42
CA THR A 56 -5.78 25.26 33.14
C THR A 56 -5.60 26.65 32.57
N GLN A 57 -4.41 26.95 32.06
CA GLN A 57 -4.09 28.19 31.35
C GLN A 57 -3.34 27.86 30.07
N ILE A 58 -3.73 28.50 28.96
CA ILE A 58 -3.15 28.22 27.64
C ILE A 58 -2.48 29.50 27.13
N ILE A 59 -1.20 29.39 26.75
CA ILE A 59 -0.39 30.51 26.30
C ILE A 59 0.10 30.23 24.88
N GLY A 60 -0.32 31.03 23.91
CA GLY A 60 0.30 31.04 22.58
C GLY A 60 1.61 31.82 22.62
N TYR A 61 2.68 31.27 22.04
CA TYR A 61 3.98 31.93 21.95
C TYR A 61 4.51 31.91 20.52
N ALA A 62 4.82 33.07 19.96
CA ALA A 62 5.50 33.18 18.65
C ALA A 62 6.18 34.54 18.44
N ARG A 63 7.02 34.63 17.40
CA ARG A 63 7.71 35.88 17.00
C ARG A 63 6.76 36.98 16.54
N THR A 64 5.58 36.61 16.03
CA THR A 64 4.58 37.55 15.52
C THR A 64 4.08 38.42 16.67
N LYS A 65 4.15 39.74 16.53
CA LYS A 65 3.55 40.65 17.51
C LYS A 65 2.04 40.68 17.28
N MET A 66 1.29 40.19 18.25
CA MET A 66 -0.17 40.23 18.29
C MET A 66 -0.61 40.53 19.73
N ASP A 67 -1.71 41.25 19.89
CA ASP A 67 -2.37 41.36 21.19
C ASP A 67 -3.32 40.18 21.44
N LYS A 68 -3.93 40.12 22.63
CA LYS A 68 -4.84 39.03 23.02
C LYS A 68 -6.06 38.95 22.08
N LYS A 69 -6.59 40.09 21.62
CA LYS A 69 -7.78 40.16 20.78
C LYS A 69 -7.48 39.65 19.38
N GLU A 70 -6.38 40.11 18.77
CA GLU A 70 -5.92 39.64 17.47
C GLU A 70 -5.62 38.13 17.48
N PHE A 71 -5.06 37.63 18.59
CA PHE A 71 -4.82 36.20 18.77
C PHE A 71 -6.13 35.40 18.85
N HIS A 72 -7.13 35.89 19.59
CA HIS A 72 -8.46 35.26 19.67
C HIS A 72 -9.13 35.20 18.30
N GLU A 73 -9.18 36.32 17.57
CA GLU A 73 -9.73 36.42 16.21
C GLU A 73 -9.05 35.44 15.23
N ARG A 74 -7.78 35.09 15.48
CA ARG A 74 -7.04 34.13 14.65
C ARG A 74 -7.45 32.68 14.88
N ILE A 75 -7.67 32.28 16.13
CA ILE A 75 -7.96 30.88 16.50
C ILE A 75 -9.45 30.55 16.43
N GLU A 76 -10.31 31.50 16.79
CA GLU A 76 -11.77 31.36 16.88
C GLU A 76 -12.42 30.71 15.65
N PRO A 77 -12.07 31.07 14.39
CA PRO A 77 -12.72 30.51 13.21
C PRO A 77 -12.56 28.98 13.03
N ASN A 78 -11.64 28.34 13.76
CA ASN A 78 -11.40 26.90 13.69
C ASN A 78 -11.98 26.14 14.89
N LEU A 79 -12.57 26.86 15.86
CA LEU A 79 -13.19 26.29 17.03
C LEU A 79 -14.69 26.11 16.76
N LYS A 80 -15.21 24.88 16.88
CA LYS A 80 -16.60 24.55 16.56
C LYS A 80 -17.42 24.30 17.83
N GLY A 81 -18.32 25.22 18.20
CA GLY A 81 -19.18 25.03 19.37
C GLY A 81 -20.07 26.22 19.67
N GLU A 82 -20.68 26.22 20.86
CA GLU A 82 -21.57 27.30 21.31
C GLU A 82 -20.79 28.49 21.88
N ASP A 83 -21.35 29.70 21.75
CA ASP A 83 -20.69 30.96 22.16
C ASP A 83 -20.22 30.96 23.62
N LYS A 84 -20.97 30.33 24.53
CA LYS A 84 -20.61 30.27 25.96
C LYS A 84 -19.35 29.43 26.19
N GLU A 85 -19.27 28.26 25.57
CA GLU A 85 -18.10 27.37 25.67
C GLU A 85 -16.88 28.00 25.03
N LEU A 86 -17.09 28.63 23.86
CA LEU A 86 -16.04 29.33 23.12
C LEU A 86 -15.45 30.48 23.94
N LYS A 87 -16.31 31.33 24.50
CA LYS A 87 -15.89 32.43 25.36
C LYS A 87 -15.09 31.93 26.57
N GLY A 88 -15.60 30.90 27.26
CA GLY A 88 -14.91 30.33 28.42
C GLY A 88 -13.52 29.77 28.08
N PHE A 89 -13.36 29.15 26.91
CA PHE A 89 -12.06 28.69 26.43
C PHE A 89 -11.12 29.84 26.05
N LEU A 90 -11.64 30.86 25.35
CA LEU A 90 -10.84 32.03 24.97
C LEU A 90 -10.37 32.83 26.20
N ASP A 91 -11.17 32.85 27.28
CA ASP A 91 -10.82 33.53 28.53
C ASP A 91 -9.54 32.95 29.17
N ILE A 92 -9.35 31.63 29.09
CA ILE A 92 -8.13 30.93 29.57
C ILE A 92 -6.99 30.90 28.54
N CYS A 93 -7.18 31.50 27.36
CA CYS A 93 -6.16 31.63 26.32
C CYS A 93 -5.52 33.02 26.34
N SER A 94 -4.20 33.07 26.45
CA SER A 94 -3.38 34.27 26.36
C SER A 94 -2.30 34.14 25.28
N TYR A 95 -1.63 35.25 24.96
CA TYR A 95 -0.58 35.28 23.94
C TYR A 95 0.61 36.08 24.42
N HIS A 96 1.81 35.56 24.17
CA HIS A 96 3.07 36.21 24.51
C HIS A 96 4.01 36.24 23.29
N PRO A 97 4.35 37.42 22.74
CA PRO A 97 5.31 37.50 21.65
C PRO A 97 6.75 37.34 22.15
N GLY A 98 7.61 36.67 21.40
CA GLY A 98 9.03 36.54 21.73
C GLY A 98 9.83 35.72 20.71
N GLN A 99 11.15 35.84 20.77
CA GLN A 99 12.06 35.05 19.93
C GLN A 99 12.24 33.63 20.47
N TYR A 100 12.75 32.72 19.63
CA TYR A 100 12.96 31.31 19.96
C TYR A 100 14.37 30.99 20.46
N ASP A 101 15.26 32.00 20.48
CA ASP A 101 16.69 31.87 20.76
C ASP A 101 17.22 32.94 21.73
N GLN A 102 16.35 33.82 22.26
CA GLN A 102 16.75 34.89 23.17
C GLN A 102 16.38 34.57 24.62
N ALA A 103 17.38 34.37 25.47
CA ALA A 103 17.21 34.09 26.90
C ALA A 103 16.26 35.08 27.61
N GLU A 104 16.34 36.36 27.25
CA GLU A 104 15.50 37.41 27.82
C GLU A 104 14.00 37.22 27.54
N ASP A 105 13.64 36.70 26.36
CA ASP A 105 12.24 36.46 26.02
C ASP A 105 11.69 35.22 26.76
N PHE A 106 12.52 34.20 26.99
CA PHE A 106 12.15 33.06 27.84
C PHE A 106 11.97 33.47 29.31
N LYS A 107 12.79 34.39 29.83
CA LYS A 107 12.61 34.93 31.19
C LYS A 107 11.29 35.67 31.34
N LYS A 108 10.94 36.54 30.38
CA LYS A 108 9.64 37.23 30.36
C LYS A 108 8.47 36.25 30.27
N LEU A 109 8.60 35.20 29.46
CA LEU A 109 7.61 34.12 29.42
C LEU A 109 7.47 33.46 30.79
N ASN A 110 8.57 33.13 31.46
CA ASN A 110 8.52 32.54 32.80
C ASN A 110 7.87 33.48 33.83
N GLU A 111 8.18 34.77 33.81
CA GLU A 111 7.55 35.77 34.67
C GLU A 111 6.03 35.82 34.45
N SER A 112 5.59 35.79 33.18
CA SER A 112 4.16 35.72 32.84
C SER A 112 3.50 34.45 33.37
N ILE A 113 4.18 33.30 33.30
CA ILE A 113 3.66 32.03 33.81
C ILE A 113 3.60 32.05 35.34
N GLU A 114 4.65 32.56 36.00
CA GLU A 114 4.69 32.65 37.46
C GLU A 114 3.62 33.58 38.03
N GLU A 115 3.28 34.68 37.34
CA GLU A 115 2.17 35.56 37.72
C GLU A 115 0.81 34.86 37.60
N ILE A 116 0.63 34.05 36.54
CA ILE A 116 -0.58 33.24 36.36
C ILE A 116 -0.69 32.16 37.45
N GLU A 117 0.43 31.53 37.80
CA GLU A 117 0.54 30.44 38.76
C GLU A 117 0.70 30.93 40.22
N LYS A 118 0.63 32.24 40.50
CA LYS A 118 0.95 32.79 41.83
C LYS A 118 0.13 32.20 42.97
N ASP A 119 -1.14 31.90 42.70
CA ASP A 119 -2.10 31.34 43.66
C ASP A 119 -2.17 29.80 43.60
N TYR A 120 -1.28 29.17 42.83
CA TYR A 120 -1.24 27.73 42.64
C TYR A 120 -0.29 27.14 43.68
N LYS A 121 -0.65 25.98 44.25
CA LYS A 121 0.32 25.23 45.06
C LYS A 121 1.41 24.67 44.16
N ASP A 122 2.57 24.37 44.73
CA ASP A 122 3.74 23.95 43.98
C ASP A 122 3.50 22.69 43.12
N GLU A 123 2.72 21.73 43.63
CA GLU A 123 2.32 20.52 42.92
C GLU A 123 1.34 20.78 41.75
N GLN A 124 0.69 21.95 41.71
CA GLN A 124 -0.25 22.37 40.67
C GLN A 124 0.44 23.15 39.54
N LYS A 125 1.72 23.54 39.69
CA LYS A 125 2.48 24.30 38.69
C LYS A 125 3.06 23.40 37.61
N ASN A 126 2.21 22.58 37.00
CA ASN A 126 2.61 21.66 35.93
C ASN A 126 2.65 22.43 34.61
N ARG A 127 3.66 22.16 33.77
CA ARG A 127 3.88 22.90 32.52
C ARG A 127 4.02 21.94 31.35
N ILE A 128 3.24 22.16 30.28
CA ILE A 128 3.31 21.39 29.04
C ILE A 128 3.69 22.34 27.91
N PHE A 129 4.78 22.05 27.21
CA PHE A 129 5.28 22.87 26.11
C PHE A 129 5.08 22.14 24.77
N TYR A 130 4.16 22.63 23.95
CA TYR A 130 3.95 22.12 22.59
C TYR A 130 4.81 22.89 21.60
N ILE A 131 5.79 22.23 21.01
CA ILE A 131 6.75 22.82 20.07
C ILE A 131 6.24 22.62 18.63
N ALA A 132 5.26 23.43 18.21
CA ALA A 132 4.72 23.42 16.84
C ALA A 132 5.59 24.30 15.90
N LEU A 133 6.88 24.00 15.86
CA LEU A 133 7.91 24.75 15.15
C LEU A 133 8.68 23.87 14.17
N PRO A 134 9.41 24.44 13.20
CA PRO A 134 10.32 23.67 12.37
C PRO A 134 11.47 23.05 13.21
N PRO A 135 12.09 21.94 12.75
CA PRO A 135 13.14 21.23 13.48
C PRO A 135 14.33 22.10 13.89
N SER A 136 14.68 23.09 13.08
CA SER A 136 15.79 24.03 13.34
C SER A 136 15.62 24.82 14.64
N ALA A 137 14.39 24.95 15.15
CA ALA A 137 14.11 25.64 16.41
C ALA A 137 14.06 24.70 17.63
N PHE A 138 14.01 23.37 17.45
CA PHE A 138 13.76 22.42 18.55
C PHE A 138 14.80 22.51 19.66
N VAL A 139 16.09 22.47 19.31
CA VAL A 139 17.18 22.50 20.30
C VAL A 139 17.21 23.87 21.00
N SER A 140 17.16 24.97 20.25
CA SER A 140 17.17 26.33 20.81
C SER A 140 16.02 26.56 21.80
N VAL A 141 14.79 26.18 21.43
CA VAL A 141 13.62 26.32 22.30
C VAL A 141 13.73 25.41 23.51
N SER A 142 14.15 24.16 23.32
CA SER A 142 14.32 23.21 24.42
C SER A 142 15.35 23.70 25.44
N THR A 143 16.47 24.29 24.98
CA THR A 143 17.48 24.89 25.85
C THR A 143 16.91 26.06 26.64
N GLY A 144 16.27 27.03 25.97
CA GLY A 144 15.66 28.18 26.63
C GLY A 144 14.57 27.79 27.64
N LEU A 145 13.76 26.79 27.30
CA LEU A 145 12.78 26.21 28.23
C LEU A 145 13.46 25.60 29.45
N LYS A 146 14.48 24.74 29.24
CA LYS A 146 15.19 24.06 30.32
C LYS A 146 15.82 25.04 31.30
N GLU A 147 16.48 26.07 30.79
CA GLU A 147 17.23 27.03 31.59
C GLU A 147 16.35 28.05 32.34
N HIS A 148 15.18 28.40 31.79
CA HIS A 148 14.43 29.57 32.27
C HIS A 148 12.97 29.32 32.62
N VAL A 149 12.31 28.29 32.05
CA VAL A 149 10.84 28.17 32.07
C VAL A 149 10.36 26.83 32.65
N THR A 150 11.24 25.86 32.92
CA THR A 150 10.81 24.60 33.54
C THR A 150 10.24 24.81 34.95
N SER A 151 9.24 24.02 35.31
CA SER A 151 8.71 24.06 36.67
C SER A 151 9.70 23.46 37.65
N LYS A 152 9.92 24.11 38.80
CA LYS A 152 10.84 23.64 39.84
C LYS A 152 10.30 22.48 40.67
N LYS A 153 8.97 22.37 40.78
CA LYS A 153 8.29 21.42 41.68
C LYS A 153 7.11 20.69 41.02
N GLY A 154 6.48 21.29 40.00
CA GLY A 154 5.48 20.62 39.19
C GLY A 154 6.11 19.80 38.06
N LYS A 155 5.29 18.98 37.39
CA LYS A 155 5.72 18.18 36.25
C LYS A 155 5.93 19.06 35.03
N THR A 156 6.95 18.73 34.25
CA THR A 156 7.19 19.37 32.95
C THR A 156 7.19 18.31 31.85
N SER A 157 6.50 18.60 30.75
CA SER A 157 6.48 17.77 29.55
C SER A 157 6.68 18.64 28.30
N ILE A 158 7.40 18.12 27.31
CA ILE A 158 7.58 18.74 26.00
C ILE A 158 6.99 17.85 24.92
N ILE A 159 6.28 18.45 23.97
CA ILE A 159 5.67 17.78 22.83
C ILE A 159 6.40 18.27 21.58
N ILE A 160 6.95 17.35 20.80
CA ILE A 160 7.74 17.65 19.60
C ILE A 160 7.08 17.00 18.39
N GLU A 161 7.00 17.76 17.30
CA GLU A 161 6.47 17.31 16.02
C GLU A 161 7.55 16.74 15.10
N LYS A 162 7.13 15.91 14.14
CA LYS A 162 7.99 15.50 13.04
C LYS A 162 8.37 16.72 12.15
N PRO A 163 9.50 16.69 11.43
CA PRO A 163 10.43 15.58 11.27
C PRO A 163 11.49 15.48 12.37
N PHE A 164 11.84 14.25 12.75
CA PHE A 164 12.86 13.94 13.76
C PHE A 164 14.18 13.53 13.10
N GLY A 165 14.81 14.48 12.41
CA GLY A 165 15.94 14.22 11.50
C GLY A 165 15.48 13.87 10.08
N LYS A 166 16.46 13.68 9.19
CA LYS A 166 16.29 13.26 7.79
C LYS A 166 16.90 11.87 7.54
N ASP A 167 17.69 11.37 8.46
CA ASP A 167 18.34 10.06 8.44
C ASP A 167 18.78 9.69 9.87
N LEU A 168 19.38 8.51 10.02
CA LEU A 168 19.86 8.00 11.29
C LEU A 168 20.81 8.97 12.01
N GLU A 169 21.79 9.54 11.30
CA GLU A 169 22.78 10.44 11.90
C GLU A 169 22.14 11.72 12.44
N SER A 170 21.37 12.42 11.61
CA SER A 170 20.69 13.65 12.02
C SER A 170 19.62 13.42 13.08
N SER A 171 18.98 12.24 13.10
CA SER A 171 18.02 11.85 14.12
C SER A 171 18.67 11.54 15.46
N ASN A 172 19.81 10.83 15.45
CA ASN A 172 20.58 10.54 16.65
C ASN A 172 21.11 11.84 17.27
N GLN A 173 21.64 12.76 16.46
CA GLN A 173 22.09 14.07 16.95
C GLN A 173 20.96 14.86 17.62
N LEU A 174 19.78 14.93 17.00
CA LEU A 174 18.62 15.58 17.60
C LEU A 174 18.22 14.91 18.93
N SER A 175 18.21 13.58 18.96
CA SER A 175 17.85 12.80 20.15
C SER A 175 18.85 13.01 21.29
N GLU A 176 20.15 13.02 21.00
CA GLU A 176 21.21 13.33 21.96
C GLU A 176 21.03 14.74 22.54
N ASP A 177 20.79 15.74 21.70
CA ASP A 177 20.66 17.12 22.16
C ASP A 177 19.42 17.34 23.02
N ILE A 178 18.30 16.69 22.70
CA ILE A 178 17.10 16.72 23.55
C ILE A 178 17.33 15.96 24.86
N SER A 179 18.00 14.80 24.84
CA SER A 179 18.24 13.96 26.03
C SER A 179 19.12 14.64 27.08
N LYS A 180 20.01 15.55 26.66
CA LYS A 180 20.82 16.39 27.58
C LYS A 180 19.96 17.38 28.38
N LEU A 181 18.76 17.70 27.89
CA LEU A 181 17.89 18.74 28.44
C LEU A 181 16.69 18.13 29.19
N PHE A 182 16.08 17.09 28.64
CA PHE A 182 14.86 16.47 29.17
C PHE A 182 15.03 14.95 29.21
N SER A 183 14.53 14.32 30.28
CA SER A 183 14.48 12.86 30.35
C SER A 183 13.37 12.32 29.45
N GLU A 184 13.48 11.06 29.04
CA GLU A 184 12.56 10.45 28.07
C GLU A 184 11.09 10.43 28.53
N ASP A 185 10.82 10.39 29.84
CA ASP A 185 9.46 10.50 30.42
C ASP A 185 8.86 11.92 30.34
N GLN A 186 9.66 12.91 29.95
CA GLN A 186 9.23 14.28 29.71
C GLN A 186 9.00 14.57 28.23
N VAL A 187 9.47 13.70 27.32
CA VAL A 187 9.48 13.97 25.87
C VAL A 187 8.39 13.17 25.16
N PHE A 188 7.52 13.88 24.45
CA PHE A 188 6.40 13.31 23.70
C PHE A 188 6.59 13.60 22.21
N ARG A 189 7.19 12.65 21.49
CA ARG A 189 7.40 12.73 20.03
C ARG A 189 6.13 12.29 19.32
N ILE A 190 5.46 13.23 18.63
CA ILE A 190 4.20 12.96 17.96
C ILE A 190 4.42 12.19 16.66
N ASP A 191 3.74 11.05 16.57
CA ASP A 191 3.21 10.52 15.33
C ASP A 191 1.67 10.50 15.43
N HIS A 192 1.01 11.41 14.71
CA HIS A 192 -0.43 11.55 14.82
C HIS A 192 -1.23 10.32 14.32
N TYR A 193 -0.64 9.37 13.59
CA TYR A 193 -1.33 8.13 13.22
C TYR A 193 -1.56 7.23 14.44
N LEU A 194 -0.68 7.24 15.43
CA LEU A 194 -0.87 6.51 16.69
C LEU A 194 -2.05 7.06 17.50
N GLY A 195 -2.42 8.33 17.29
CA GLY A 195 -3.61 8.93 17.89
C GLY A 195 -4.93 8.55 17.23
N LYS A 196 -4.92 7.90 16.06
CA LYS A 196 -6.14 7.54 15.33
C LYS A 196 -6.83 6.34 15.97
N GLU A 197 -8.16 6.39 16.01
CA GLU A 197 -9.00 5.38 16.66
C GLU A 197 -8.69 3.95 16.19
N MET A 198 -8.58 3.74 14.87
CA MET A 198 -8.31 2.42 14.31
C MET A 198 -6.90 1.91 14.60
N ALA A 199 -5.91 2.79 14.71
CA ALA A 199 -4.55 2.41 15.10
C ALA A 199 -4.53 1.92 16.55
N LYS A 200 -5.19 2.65 17.46
CA LYS A 200 -5.34 2.26 18.86
C LYS A 200 -6.12 0.96 19.02
N ASN A 201 -7.12 0.73 18.16
CA ASN A 201 -7.96 -0.47 18.21
C ASN A 201 -7.21 -1.77 17.87
N LEU A 202 -6.09 -1.71 17.13
CA LEU A 202 -5.29 -2.90 16.80
C LEU A 202 -4.90 -3.70 18.05
N LEU A 203 -4.52 -3.02 19.14
CA LEU A 203 -4.18 -3.67 20.42
C LEU A 203 -5.34 -4.48 20.99
N ASN A 204 -6.53 -3.88 21.00
CA ASN A 204 -7.74 -4.54 21.52
C ASN A 204 -8.10 -5.74 20.65
N VAL A 205 -8.06 -5.57 19.33
CA VAL A 205 -8.42 -6.63 18.38
C VAL A 205 -7.47 -7.82 18.50
N ARG A 206 -6.16 -7.58 18.51
CA ARG A 206 -5.15 -8.63 18.58
C ARG A 206 -5.12 -9.37 19.91
N PHE A 207 -5.17 -8.65 21.02
CA PHE A 207 -4.83 -9.22 22.33
C PHE A 207 -6.03 -9.46 23.25
N SER A 208 -7.25 -9.09 22.85
CA SER A 208 -8.48 -9.37 23.62
C SER A 208 -9.40 -10.40 22.96
N ASN A 209 -9.05 -10.93 21.78
CA ASN A 209 -9.90 -11.83 21.01
C ASN A 209 -9.15 -13.12 20.66
N MET A 210 -9.68 -14.25 21.13
CA MET A 210 -9.10 -15.58 20.86
C MET A 210 -9.02 -15.92 19.37
N ILE A 211 -10.02 -15.52 18.58
CA ILE A 211 -10.09 -15.78 17.15
C ILE A 211 -8.89 -15.12 16.45
N PHE A 212 -8.68 -13.82 16.66
CA PHE A 212 -7.57 -13.11 16.02
C PHE A 212 -6.21 -13.57 16.54
N ASN A 213 -6.07 -13.82 17.84
CA ASN A 213 -4.82 -14.34 18.41
C ASN A 213 -4.39 -15.68 17.76
N ALA A 214 -5.34 -16.56 17.43
CA ALA A 214 -5.06 -17.84 16.77
C ALA A 214 -4.67 -17.70 15.28
N LEU A 215 -5.02 -16.60 14.63
CA LEU A 215 -4.78 -16.36 13.22
C LEU A 215 -3.53 -15.49 12.94
N TRP A 216 -2.89 -14.94 13.97
CA TRP A 216 -1.91 -13.85 13.84
C TRP A 216 -0.45 -14.30 13.66
N SER A 217 -0.17 -15.20 12.73
CA SER A 217 1.19 -15.64 12.39
C SER A 217 1.33 -16.12 10.94
N ASN A 218 2.57 -16.32 10.51
CA ASN A 218 2.94 -16.89 9.20
C ASN A 218 2.29 -18.26 8.87
N THR A 219 1.75 -18.97 9.86
CA THR A 219 1.01 -20.22 9.62
C THR A 219 -0.37 -19.99 8.99
N ARG A 220 -0.88 -18.76 9.07
CA ARG A 220 -2.22 -18.37 8.62
C ARG A 220 -2.21 -17.12 7.74
N ILE A 221 -1.29 -16.19 7.97
CA ILE A 221 -1.14 -14.96 7.19
C ILE A 221 -0.20 -15.21 6.03
N GLU A 222 -0.63 -14.79 4.85
CA GLU A 222 0.19 -14.78 3.63
C GLU A 222 0.97 -13.48 3.52
N SER A 223 0.30 -12.34 3.63
CA SER A 223 0.92 -11.02 3.47
C SER A 223 0.20 -9.95 4.29
N VAL A 224 0.93 -8.88 4.59
CA VAL A 224 0.39 -7.68 5.22
C VAL A 224 0.67 -6.49 4.31
N GLN A 225 -0.36 -5.70 4.02
CA GLN A 225 -0.24 -4.48 3.22
C GLN A 225 -0.71 -3.29 4.04
N ILE A 226 0.09 -2.23 4.08
CA ILE A 226 -0.26 -0.97 4.74
C ILE A 226 -0.18 0.13 3.69
N THR A 227 -1.30 0.80 3.45
CA THR A 227 -1.46 1.74 2.34
C THR A 227 -1.89 3.10 2.86
N LEU A 228 -1.19 4.15 2.42
CA LEU A 228 -1.61 5.54 2.57
C LEU A 228 -1.65 6.25 1.21
N LYS A 229 -2.80 6.79 0.86
CA LYS A 229 -3.06 7.45 -0.42
C LYS A 229 -3.64 8.82 -0.17
N GLU A 230 -3.12 9.81 -0.89
CA GLU A 230 -3.56 11.20 -0.87
C GLU A 230 -3.91 11.64 -2.29
N PRO A 231 -5.14 12.13 -2.55
CA PRO A 231 -5.57 12.50 -3.89
C PRO A 231 -5.11 13.90 -4.32
N PHE A 232 -4.40 14.60 -3.43
CA PHE A 232 -3.81 15.90 -3.67
C PHE A 232 -2.29 15.78 -3.87
N GLY A 233 -1.72 16.67 -4.69
CA GLY A 233 -0.27 16.76 -4.94
C GLY A 233 0.45 17.57 -3.85
N SER A 234 1.49 18.33 -4.24
CA SER A 234 2.28 19.18 -3.35
C SER A 234 1.55 20.45 -2.85
N GLU A 235 0.52 20.91 -3.56
CA GLU A 235 -0.29 22.10 -3.23
C GLU A 235 0.53 23.35 -2.88
N GLY A 236 1.61 23.62 -3.63
CA GLY A 236 2.49 24.78 -3.41
C GLY A 236 3.45 24.63 -2.23
N ARG A 237 3.53 23.44 -1.64
CA ARG A 237 4.54 23.05 -0.64
C ARG A 237 5.61 22.13 -1.22
N GLY A 238 5.73 22.10 -2.55
CA GLY A 238 6.64 21.22 -3.26
C GLY A 238 8.08 21.39 -2.81
N GLY A 239 8.59 22.62 -2.70
CA GLY A 239 9.96 22.88 -2.26
C GLY A 239 10.30 22.36 -0.86
N TYR A 240 9.33 22.34 0.08
CA TYR A 240 9.54 21.69 1.37
C TYR A 240 9.51 20.17 1.25
N PHE A 241 8.55 19.62 0.48
CA PHE A 241 8.42 18.17 0.28
C PHE A 241 9.64 17.58 -0.45
N ASP A 242 10.26 18.35 -1.35
CA ASP A 242 11.39 17.95 -2.18
C ASP A 242 12.61 17.50 -1.37
N GLU A 243 12.84 18.15 -0.22
CA GLU A 243 13.93 17.79 0.69
C GLU A 243 13.72 16.47 1.44
N TYR A 244 12.50 15.92 1.42
CA TYR A 244 12.13 14.75 2.22
C TYR A 244 11.69 13.57 1.37
N GLY A 245 10.83 13.82 0.37
CA GLY A 245 10.15 12.78 -0.40
C GLY A 245 9.13 11.97 0.41
N ILE A 246 8.39 11.10 -0.27
CA ILE A 246 7.28 10.35 0.34
C ILE A 246 7.75 9.37 1.43
N ILE A 247 8.97 8.83 1.30
CA ILE A 247 9.51 7.85 2.25
C ILE A 247 9.67 8.49 3.64
N ARG A 248 10.29 9.67 3.71
CA ARG A 248 10.47 10.40 4.98
C ARG A 248 9.18 11.06 5.44
N ASP A 249 8.35 11.55 4.52
CA ASP A 249 7.11 12.23 4.88
C ASP A 249 6.14 11.28 5.60
N VAL A 250 5.95 10.06 5.11
CA VAL A 250 4.89 9.17 5.62
C VAL A 250 5.28 7.70 5.86
N MET A 251 6.29 7.16 5.19
CA MET A 251 6.60 5.73 5.33
C MET A 251 7.43 5.42 6.58
N GLN A 252 8.52 6.16 6.79
CA GLN A 252 9.44 5.99 7.92
C GLN A 252 8.76 6.21 9.27
N ASN A 253 7.72 7.04 9.30
CA ASN A 253 6.90 7.32 10.47
C ASN A 253 5.57 6.56 10.43
N HIS A 254 4.53 7.11 9.81
CA HIS A 254 3.14 6.67 9.94
C HIS A 254 2.94 5.20 9.57
N LEU A 255 3.44 4.77 8.40
CA LEU A 255 3.26 3.40 7.96
C LEU A 255 4.05 2.41 8.82
N LEU A 256 5.27 2.76 9.20
CA LEU A 256 6.08 1.95 10.09
C LEU A 256 5.47 1.84 11.49
N GLN A 257 4.86 2.93 12.01
CA GLN A 257 4.12 2.90 13.26
C GLN A 257 2.92 1.96 13.21
N LEU A 258 2.15 1.96 12.11
CA LEU A 258 1.08 0.98 11.93
C LEU A 258 1.64 -0.45 11.80
N LEU A 259 2.78 -0.64 11.14
CA LEU A 259 3.46 -1.93 11.05
C LEU A 259 3.80 -2.46 12.43
N THR A 260 4.41 -1.68 13.31
CA THR A 260 4.76 -2.14 14.67
C THR A 260 3.53 -2.58 15.44
N MET A 261 2.41 -1.84 15.32
CA MET A 261 1.15 -2.20 15.99
C MET A 261 0.56 -3.52 15.47
N VAL A 262 0.73 -3.82 14.18
CA VAL A 262 0.31 -5.09 13.57
C VAL A 262 1.26 -6.24 13.96
N ALA A 263 2.55 -5.97 14.04
CA ALA A 263 3.57 -7.00 14.09
C ALA A 263 4.11 -7.34 15.49
N MET A 264 4.10 -6.39 16.43
CA MET A 264 4.65 -6.57 17.78
C MET A 264 4.09 -7.80 18.51
N GLU A 265 4.88 -8.42 19.40
CA GLU A 265 4.38 -9.48 20.26
C GLU A 265 3.36 -8.96 21.28
N ARG A 266 2.71 -9.87 21.99
CA ARG A 266 1.83 -9.48 23.09
C ARG A 266 2.68 -8.85 24.21
N PRO A 267 2.46 -7.57 24.55
CA PRO A 267 3.19 -6.95 25.64
C PRO A 267 2.82 -7.60 26.97
N ILE A 268 3.76 -7.62 27.92
CA ILE A 268 3.56 -8.20 29.26
C ILE A 268 2.44 -7.51 30.05
N SER A 269 2.10 -6.27 29.69
CA SER A 269 1.04 -5.48 30.30
C SER A 269 0.56 -4.37 29.34
N ARG A 270 -0.39 -3.55 29.79
CA ARG A 270 -0.85 -2.35 29.09
C ARG A 270 -0.05 -1.09 29.45
N HIS A 271 1.02 -1.21 30.23
CA HIS A 271 1.89 -0.09 30.55
C HIS A 271 2.64 0.38 29.29
N ALA A 272 2.85 1.69 29.20
CA ALA A 272 3.49 2.32 28.03
C ALA A 272 4.82 1.66 27.66
N GLU A 273 5.73 1.46 28.62
CA GLU A 273 7.02 0.79 28.35
C GLU A 273 6.85 -0.61 27.79
N ALA A 274 5.96 -1.42 28.37
CA ALA A 274 5.75 -2.78 27.89
C ALA A 274 5.26 -2.82 26.44
N ILE A 275 4.48 -1.82 26.01
CA ILE A 275 4.03 -1.68 24.62
C ILE A 275 5.20 -1.21 23.73
N ARG A 276 5.92 -0.17 24.16
CA ARG A 276 7.04 0.40 23.38
C ARG A 276 8.18 -0.60 23.20
N ASP A 277 8.49 -1.42 24.21
CA ASP A 277 9.50 -2.47 24.14
C ASP A 277 9.19 -3.49 23.03
N GLU A 278 7.92 -3.91 22.89
CA GLU A 278 7.54 -4.87 21.83
C GLU A 278 7.52 -4.22 20.44
N LYS A 279 7.24 -2.91 20.33
CA LYS A 279 7.38 -2.15 19.07
C LYS A 279 8.85 -2.13 18.63
N VAL A 280 9.75 -1.72 19.52
CA VAL A 280 11.20 -1.64 19.25
C VAL A 280 11.77 -3.01 18.93
N LYS A 281 11.38 -4.04 19.66
CA LYS A 281 11.80 -5.42 19.41
C LYS A 281 11.49 -5.87 17.98
N VAL A 282 10.31 -5.54 17.47
CA VAL A 282 9.97 -5.87 16.07
C VAL A 282 10.76 -5.03 15.08
N LEU A 283 10.94 -3.73 15.31
CA LEU A 283 11.76 -2.89 14.42
C LEU A 283 13.19 -3.44 14.28
N ARG A 284 13.78 -3.91 15.39
CA ARG A 284 15.12 -4.53 15.38
C ARG A 284 15.19 -5.88 14.64
N CYS A 285 14.06 -6.50 14.34
CA CYS A 285 13.99 -7.69 13.48
C CYS A 285 13.86 -7.35 11.99
N ILE A 286 13.71 -6.09 11.62
CA ILE A 286 13.56 -5.67 10.22
C ILE A 286 14.95 -5.34 9.66
N LYS A 287 15.30 -5.99 8.55
CA LYS A 287 16.54 -5.68 7.83
C LYS A 287 16.39 -4.36 7.08
N PRO A 288 17.50 -3.60 6.86
CA PRO A 288 17.45 -2.43 6.02
C PRO A 288 16.91 -2.74 4.63
N ILE A 289 16.08 -1.84 4.12
CA ILE A 289 15.41 -2.01 2.82
C ILE A 289 16.46 -1.85 1.72
N LYS A 290 16.43 -2.76 0.74
CA LYS A 290 17.27 -2.66 -0.45
C LYS A 290 16.53 -1.98 -1.58
N LEU A 291 17.27 -1.45 -2.54
CA LEU A 291 16.69 -0.80 -3.72
C LEU A 291 15.84 -1.76 -4.58
N GLU A 292 16.18 -3.05 -4.64
CA GLU A 292 15.40 -4.07 -5.36
C GLU A 292 14.00 -4.28 -4.76
N ASP A 293 13.84 -3.99 -3.47
CA ASP A 293 12.57 -4.11 -2.73
C ASP A 293 11.78 -2.80 -2.72
N ALA A 294 12.12 -1.85 -3.62
CA ALA A 294 11.54 -0.51 -3.66
C ALA A 294 11.13 -0.11 -5.08
N LEU A 295 9.83 0.17 -5.25
CA LEU A 295 9.30 0.86 -6.42
C LEU A 295 9.07 2.33 -6.08
N LEU A 296 9.67 3.24 -6.85
CA LEU A 296 9.57 4.68 -6.67
C LEU A 296 8.80 5.31 -7.83
N GLY A 297 7.93 6.27 -7.53
CA GLY A 297 7.17 7.00 -8.54
C GLY A 297 7.13 8.50 -8.32
N GLN A 298 6.94 9.27 -9.39
CA GLN A 298 6.73 10.71 -9.37
C GLN A 298 5.55 11.08 -10.29
N TYR A 299 4.58 11.83 -9.77
CA TYR A 299 3.38 12.15 -10.56
C TYR A 299 3.67 13.18 -11.65
N VAL A 300 3.08 12.95 -12.81
CA VAL A 300 3.11 13.85 -13.97
C VAL A 300 1.73 14.45 -14.24
N LYS A 301 1.72 15.52 -15.03
CA LYS A 301 0.51 16.25 -15.41
C LYS A 301 -0.56 15.31 -15.97
N ASN A 302 -1.81 15.55 -15.57
CA ASN A 302 -2.97 14.90 -16.16
C ASN A 302 -4.12 15.91 -16.31
N GLY A 303 -4.48 16.25 -17.55
CA GLY A 303 -5.44 17.32 -17.85
C GLY A 303 -5.00 18.67 -17.24
N ASP A 304 -5.88 19.27 -16.44
CA ASP A 304 -5.65 20.55 -15.77
C ASP A 304 -4.85 20.43 -14.45
N LYS A 305 -4.52 19.21 -14.01
CA LYS A 305 -3.75 18.99 -12.78
C LYS A 305 -2.25 18.97 -13.10
N PRO A 306 -1.45 19.88 -12.51
CA PRO A 306 -0.02 20.01 -12.83
C PRO A 306 0.79 18.79 -12.36
N GLY A 307 1.91 18.54 -13.02
CA GLY A 307 2.93 17.58 -12.59
C GLY A 307 3.70 18.06 -11.36
N TYR A 308 4.49 17.18 -10.73
CA TYR A 308 5.25 17.54 -9.52
C TYR A 308 6.29 18.64 -9.80
N THR A 309 7.04 18.51 -10.91
CA THR A 309 8.04 19.50 -11.35
C THR A 309 7.42 20.73 -12.03
N GLU A 310 6.10 20.81 -12.16
CA GLU A 310 5.39 22.03 -12.61
C GLU A 310 5.01 22.96 -11.44
N ASP A 311 5.27 22.54 -10.19
CA ASP A 311 5.17 23.41 -9.01
C ASP A 311 6.39 24.37 -9.01
N GLU A 312 6.14 25.69 -9.04
CA GLU A 312 7.20 26.73 -9.10
C GLU A 312 8.20 26.66 -7.94
N THR A 313 7.85 25.96 -6.85
CA THR A 313 8.73 25.78 -5.69
C THR A 313 9.65 24.55 -5.80
N VAL A 314 9.49 23.72 -6.84
CA VAL A 314 10.24 22.47 -7.07
C VAL A 314 11.26 22.66 -8.19
N PRO A 315 12.49 22.16 -8.05
CA PRO A 315 13.46 22.15 -9.15
C PRO A 315 12.97 21.33 -10.35
N ASP A 316 13.19 21.83 -11.58
CA ASP A 316 12.78 21.16 -12.83
C ASP A 316 13.38 19.74 -12.98
N ASP A 317 14.54 19.49 -12.37
CA ASP A 317 15.28 18.23 -12.40
C ASP A 317 15.09 17.37 -11.13
N SER A 318 14.09 17.70 -10.30
CA SER A 318 13.84 16.96 -9.05
C SER A 318 13.52 15.48 -9.31
N LEU A 319 14.19 14.63 -8.54
CA LEU A 319 13.96 13.19 -8.49
C LEU A 319 13.24 12.75 -7.21
N ALA A 320 12.64 13.69 -6.46
CA ALA A 320 11.94 13.37 -5.22
C ALA A 320 10.76 12.43 -5.51
N PRO A 321 10.70 11.24 -4.88
CA PRO A 321 9.60 10.31 -5.07
C PRO A 321 8.34 10.85 -4.38
N THR A 322 7.25 10.96 -5.13
CA THR A 322 5.91 11.31 -4.63
C THR A 322 5.06 10.06 -4.37
N PHE A 323 5.53 8.91 -4.83
CA PHE A 323 5.00 7.57 -4.59
C PHE A 323 6.14 6.61 -4.24
N ALA A 324 5.87 5.68 -3.34
CA ALA A 324 6.72 4.51 -3.15
C ALA A 324 5.88 3.28 -2.78
N ALA A 325 6.36 2.10 -3.18
CA ALA A 325 5.95 0.82 -2.64
C ALA A 325 7.22 0.09 -2.17
N LEU A 326 7.25 -0.29 -0.90
CA LEU A 326 8.41 -0.93 -0.27
C LEU A 326 7.98 -2.28 0.30
N THR A 327 8.79 -3.31 0.07
CA THR A 327 8.60 -4.62 0.70
C THR A 327 9.60 -4.78 1.84
N LEU A 328 9.11 -5.23 3.00
CA LEU A 328 9.92 -5.49 4.19
C LEU A 328 9.66 -6.90 4.71
N TRP A 329 10.65 -7.45 5.40
CA TRP A 329 10.59 -8.73 6.06
C TRP A 329 11.00 -8.58 7.53
N ILE A 330 10.24 -9.23 8.40
CA ILE A 330 10.49 -9.23 9.85
C ILE A 330 11.12 -10.58 10.20
N ASP A 331 12.42 -10.57 10.52
CA ASP A 331 13.22 -11.76 10.80
C ASP A 331 12.97 -12.26 12.24
N ASN A 332 11.81 -12.88 12.44
CA ASN A 332 11.44 -13.56 13.68
C ASN A 332 10.48 -14.75 13.43
N GLU A 333 10.21 -15.53 14.48
CA GLU A 333 9.39 -16.74 14.38
C GLU A 333 7.96 -16.48 13.89
N ARG A 334 7.33 -15.38 14.32
CA ARG A 334 5.93 -15.08 13.99
C ARG A 334 5.74 -14.71 12.52
N TRP A 335 6.70 -13.99 11.95
CA TRP A 335 6.58 -13.32 10.66
C TRP A 335 7.56 -13.83 9.60
N ALA A 336 8.31 -14.89 9.88
CA ALA A 336 9.18 -15.53 8.90
C ALA A 336 8.42 -15.78 7.58
N ASN A 337 9.02 -15.33 6.48
CA ASN A 337 8.52 -15.43 5.10
C ASN A 337 7.15 -14.75 4.84
N VAL A 338 6.74 -13.78 5.67
CA VAL A 338 5.55 -12.98 5.40
C VAL A 338 5.99 -11.59 4.93
N PRO A 339 5.71 -11.21 3.67
CA PRO A 339 6.03 -9.88 3.18
C PRO A 339 5.11 -8.82 3.80
N PHE A 340 5.71 -7.72 4.24
CA PHE A 340 5.05 -6.48 4.64
C PHE A 340 5.23 -5.44 3.54
N VAL A 341 4.15 -5.11 2.83
CA VAL A 341 4.18 -4.15 1.73
C VAL A 341 3.65 -2.80 2.21
N LEU A 342 4.50 -1.79 2.23
CA LEU A 342 4.15 -0.40 2.57
C LEU A 342 3.97 0.40 1.29
N LYS A 343 2.81 1.02 1.12
CA LYS A 343 2.48 1.84 -0.06
C LYS A 343 2.10 3.24 0.35
N ALA A 344 2.75 4.23 -0.23
CA ALA A 344 2.42 5.62 0.00
C ALA A 344 2.45 6.41 -1.31
N GLY A 345 1.48 7.30 -1.52
CA GLY A 345 1.48 8.14 -2.71
C GLY A 345 0.62 9.40 -2.57
N LYS A 346 1.12 10.49 -3.15
CA LYS A 346 0.38 11.74 -3.41
C LYS A 346 -0.15 11.77 -4.84
N ALA A 347 -1.14 12.61 -5.10
CA ALA A 347 -1.80 12.74 -6.40
C ALA A 347 -2.29 11.39 -6.96
N VAL A 348 -2.85 10.53 -6.12
CA VAL A 348 -3.43 9.23 -6.54
C VAL A 348 -4.96 9.27 -6.57
N ASP A 349 -5.60 8.22 -7.07
CA ASP A 349 -7.05 8.12 -7.34
C ASP A 349 -7.98 8.45 -6.15
N ALA A 350 -7.58 8.15 -4.91
CA ALA A 350 -8.46 8.32 -3.76
C ALA A 350 -7.70 8.47 -2.44
N GLN A 351 -8.31 9.17 -1.47
CA GLN A 351 -7.83 9.19 -0.09
C GLN A 351 -8.07 7.84 0.57
N LYS A 352 -7.01 7.21 1.11
CA LYS A 352 -7.13 5.94 1.83
C LYS A 352 -5.96 5.71 2.78
N GLY A 353 -6.23 5.43 4.05
CA GLY A 353 -5.30 4.85 5.01
C GLY A 353 -5.85 3.50 5.45
N GLU A 354 -5.17 2.40 5.18
CA GLU A 354 -5.69 1.05 5.39
C GLU A 354 -4.58 0.04 5.72
N ILE A 355 -4.89 -0.91 6.59
CA ILE A 355 -4.11 -2.12 6.84
C ILE A 355 -4.91 -3.31 6.33
N ARG A 356 -4.33 -4.13 5.46
CA ARG A 356 -4.91 -5.36 4.93
C ARG A 356 -4.03 -6.53 5.32
N ILE A 357 -4.61 -7.49 6.02
CA ILE A 357 -3.97 -8.76 6.38
C ILE A 357 -4.64 -9.82 5.51
N GLN A 358 -3.90 -10.38 4.56
CA GLN A 358 -4.38 -11.43 3.69
C GLN A 358 -3.99 -12.79 4.26
N PHE A 359 -4.96 -13.69 4.41
CA PHE A 359 -4.73 -15.04 4.90
C PHE A 359 -4.38 -16.00 3.77
N LYS A 360 -3.70 -17.09 4.11
CA LYS A 360 -3.36 -18.18 3.19
C LYS A 360 -4.62 -18.82 2.60
N LYS A 361 -4.52 -19.32 1.37
CA LYS A 361 -5.59 -20.13 0.77
C LYS A 361 -5.76 -21.41 1.57
N LEU A 362 -7.00 -21.87 1.76
CA LEU A 362 -7.28 -23.13 2.43
C LEU A 362 -6.85 -24.30 1.53
N PRO A 363 -5.88 -25.15 1.95
CA PRO A 363 -5.47 -26.30 1.16
C PRO A 363 -6.59 -27.33 1.06
N GLY A 364 -6.77 -27.93 -0.11
CA GLY A 364 -7.79 -28.96 -0.33
C GLY A 364 -9.23 -28.46 -0.12
N SER A 365 -9.48 -27.17 -0.36
CA SER A 365 -10.83 -26.60 -0.30
C SER A 365 -11.78 -27.41 -1.18
N LEU A 366 -12.91 -27.84 -0.61
CA LEU A 366 -14.02 -28.48 -1.35
C LEU A 366 -14.68 -27.51 -2.34
N PHE A 367 -14.36 -26.21 -2.24
CA PHE A 367 -14.85 -25.13 -3.09
C PHE A 367 -13.66 -24.55 -3.84
N SER A 368 -13.52 -24.89 -5.13
CA SER A 368 -12.40 -24.50 -6.01
C SER A 368 -12.21 -22.99 -6.11
N ASP A 369 -13.31 -22.23 -6.04
CA ASP A 369 -13.36 -20.77 -6.22
C ASP A 369 -13.16 -19.99 -4.91
N ALA A 370 -12.96 -20.68 -3.78
CA ALA A 370 -12.75 -20.03 -2.50
C ALA A 370 -11.49 -19.13 -2.53
N THR A 371 -11.70 -17.83 -2.39
CA THR A 371 -10.61 -16.85 -2.40
C THR A 371 -9.93 -16.78 -1.03
N ARG A 372 -8.75 -16.16 -0.97
CA ARG A 372 -8.10 -15.82 0.30
C ARG A 372 -9.02 -14.95 1.15
N ASN A 373 -9.04 -15.20 2.45
CA ASN A 373 -9.73 -14.33 3.41
C ASN A 373 -8.88 -13.10 3.68
N GLU A 374 -9.50 -11.99 4.06
CA GLU A 374 -8.80 -10.75 4.36
C GLU A 374 -9.38 -10.10 5.60
N LEU A 375 -8.52 -9.65 6.52
CA LEU A 375 -8.91 -8.75 7.60
C LEU A 375 -8.42 -7.35 7.26
N VAL A 376 -9.33 -6.39 7.28
CA VAL A 376 -9.04 -5.02 6.85
C VAL A 376 -9.39 -4.03 7.95
N PHE A 377 -8.44 -3.16 8.26
CA PHE A 377 -8.62 -1.98 9.10
C PHE A 377 -8.50 -0.74 8.24
N ARG A 378 -9.62 -0.09 7.93
CA ARG A 378 -9.62 1.20 7.25
C ARG A 378 -9.47 2.30 8.30
N VAL A 379 -8.27 2.87 8.36
CA VAL A 379 -7.89 3.95 9.28
C VAL A 379 -8.51 5.28 8.86
N GLN A 380 -8.61 5.55 7.55
CA GLN A 380 -9.29 6.71 6.98
C GLN A 380 -9.54 6.55 5.47
N PRO A 381 -10.48 7.30 4.86
CA PRO A 381 -11.63 7.92 5.50
C PRO A 381 -12.62 6.85 6.00
N THR A 382 -13.56 7.26 6.86
CA THR A 382 -14.63 6.40 7.40
C THR A 382 -14.08 5.14 8.08
N GLU A 383 -13.70 5.30 9.34
CA GLU A 383 -13.12 4.26 10.19
C GLU A 383 -13.96 2.97 10.15
N ALA A 384 -13.32 1.86 9.78
CA ALA A 384 -13.99 0.57 9.70
C ALA A 384 -13.02 -0.59 9.94
N MET A 385 -13.56 -1.69 10.46
CA MET A 385 -12.92 -3.00 10.48
C MET A 385 -13.84 -4.00 9.82
N TYR A 386 -13.35 -4.77 8.86
CA TYR A 386 -14.14 -5.80 8.21
C TYR A 386 -13.31 -7.02 7.84
N MET A 387 -13.95 -8.18 7.85
CA MET A 387 -13.33 -9.45 7.44
C MET A 387 -14.03 -9.98 6.20
N LYS A 388 -13.28 -10.15 5.12
CA LYS A 388 -13.74 -10.81 3.88
C LYS A 388 -13.55 -12.31 4.02
N PHE A 389 -14.61 -13.06 3.74
CA PHE A 389 -14.62 -14.52 3.83
C PHE A 389 -15.54 -15.13 2.78
N ASN A 390 -15.36 -16.43 2.56
CA ASN A 390 -16.17 -17.21 1.63
C ASN A 390 -17.47 -17.64 2.31
N ASN A 391 -18.61 -17.42 1.66
CA ASN A 391 -19.94 -17.78 2.15
C ASN A 391 -20.77 -18.39 1.02
N LYS A 392 -21.77 -19.20 1.35
CA LYS A 392 -22.74 -19.67 0.36
C LYS A 392 -23.51 -18.48 -0.21
N SER A 393 -23.67 -18.43 -1.53
CA SER A 393 -24.56 -17.47 -2.19
C SER A 393 -25.98 -17.57 -1.63
N PRO A 394 -26.61 -16.45 -1.18
CA PRO A 394 -27.99 -16.48 -0.69
C PRO A 394 -28.97 -17.01 -1.75
N GLY A 395 -29.89 -17.88 -1.33
CA GLY A 395 -30.88 -18.48 -2.23
C GLY A 395 -30.59 -19.95 -2.56
N PHE A 396 -30.93 -20.36 -3.78
CA PHE A 396 -30.89 -21.76 -4.22
C PHE A 396 -29.52 -22.22 -4.76
N SER A 397 -28.61 -21.30 -5.11
CA SER A 397 -27.25 -21.66 -5.54
C SER A 397 -26.46 -22.33 -4.40
N GLN A 398 -25.57 -23.26 -4.74
CA GLN A 398 -24.63 -23.90 -3.81
C GLN A 398 -23.21 -23.33 -3.94
N GLU A 399 -23.04 -22.31 -4.78
CA GLU A 399 -21.74 -21.69 -5.04
C GLU A 399 -21.27 -20.84 -3.86
N SER A 400 -19.96 -20.70 -3.77
CA SER A 400 -19.29 -19.85 -2.79
C SER A 400 -19.09 -18.45 -3.36
N ILE A 401 -19.45 -17.42 -2.60
CA ILE A 401 -19.17 -16.02 -2.91
C ILE A 401 -18.30 -15.41 -1.81
N VAL A 402 -17.60 -14.32 -2.12
CA VAL A 402 -16.92 -13.52 -1.11
C VAL A 402 -17.90 -12.49 -0.53
N THR A 403 -17.98 -12.42 0.79
CA THR A 403 -18.76 -11.40 1.51
C THR A 403 -17.97 -10.91 2.72
N GLU A 404 -18.52 -9.97 3.49
CA GLU A 404 -17.85 -9.35 4.62
C GLU A 404 -18.66 -9.34 5.92
N LEU A 405 -17.96 -9.54 7.04
CA LEU A 405 -18.43 -9.12 8.36
C LEU A 405 -17.93 -7.70 8.59
N ASP A 406 -18.84 -6.70 8.56
CA ASP A 406 -18.50 -5.28 8.63
C ASP A 406 -18.78 -4.63 9.99
N LEU A 407 -17.80 -3.86 10.47
CA LEU A 407 -17.93 -2.89 11.54
C LEU A 407 -17.50 -1.51 11.04
N THR A 408 -18.40 -0.81 10.37
CA THR A 408 -18.24 0.62 10.06
C THR A 408 -18.63 1.48 11.28
N TYR A 409 -17.70 2.29 11.79
CA TYR A 409 -17.86 3.00 13.07
C TYR A 409 -18.99 4.03 13.03
N GLU A 410 -19.06 4.86 12.00
CA GLU A 410 -20.14 5.86 11.85
C GLU A 410 -21.54 5.22 11.78
N LYS A 411 -21.66 4.00 11.27
CA LYS A 411 -22.94 3.27 11.19
C LYS A 411 -23.30 2.66 12.54
N ARG A 412 -22.33 2.06 13.23
CA ARG A 412 -22.54 1.30 14.47
C ARG A 412 -22.57 2.17 15.73
N TYR A 413 -21.83 3.28 15.75
CA TYR A 413 -21.58 4.14 16.90
C TYR A 413 -22.06 5.59 16.67
N LYS A 414 -23.21 5.78 16.02
CA LYS A 414 -23.80 7.10 15.65
C LYS A 414 -23.83 8.15 16.77
N ASN A 415 -23.92 7.72 18.02
CA ASN A 415 -24.04 8.61 19.19
C ASN A 415 -22.76 8.63 20.04
N MET A 416 -21.63 8.16 19.51
CA MET A 416 -20.34 8.20 20.19
C MET A 416 -19.43 9.21 19.52
N TYR A 417 -18.78 10.02 20.34
CA TYR A 417 -17.74 10.93 19.89
C TYR A 417 -16.44 10.15 19.66
N ILE A 418 -15.91 10.21 18.44
CA ILE A 418 -14.58 9.67 18.12
C ILE A 418 -13.61 10.86 18.10
N PRO A 419 -12.66 10.94 19.05
CA PRO A 419 -11.75 12.07 19.13
C PRO A 419 -10.80 12.08 17.93
N ALA A 420 -10.43 13.29 17.47
CA ALA A 420 -9.36 13.41 16.50
C ALA A 420 -8.01 13.01 17.12
N ALA A 421 -7.04 12.66 16.27
CA ALA A 421 -5.73 12.20 16.72
C ALA A 421 -5.04 13.13 17.74
N TYR A 422 -5.03 14.44 17.47
CA TYR A 422 -4.40 15.42 18.37
C TYR A 422 -5.13 15.56 19.71
N GLU A 423 -6.45 15.38 19.75
CA GLU A 423 -7.20 15.38 21.01
C GLU A 423 -6.79 14.20 21.88
N SER A 424 -6.71 13.00 21.29
CA SER A 424 -6.26 11.81 21.99
C SER A 424 -4.83 11.96 22.49
N LEU A 425 -3.91 12.45 21.65
CA LEU A 425 -2.50 12.53 22.03
C LEU A 425 -2.28 13.59 23.11
N ILE A 426 -2.87 14.79 23.00
CA ILE A 426 -2.75 15.82 24.04
C ILE A 426 -3.32 15.33 25.38
N LEU A 427 -4.42 14.57 25.36
CA LEU A 427 -4.94 13.92 26.55
C LEU A 427 -3.94 12.91 27.15
N ASP A 428 -3.31 12.10 26.30
CA ASP A 428 -2.30 11.13 26.74
C ASP A 428 -1.07 11.84 27.36
N VAL A 429 -0.65 13.01 26.86
CA VAL A 429 0.40 13.83 27.50
C VAL A 429 -0.02 14.28 28.91
N MET A 430 -1.25 14.78 29.08
CA MET A 430 -1.77 15.19 30.39
C MET A 430 -1.84 14.01 31.37
N ARG A 431 -2.09 12.80 30.86
CA ARG A 431 -2.07 11.53 31.60
C ARG A 431 -0.65 10.98 31.84
N GLY A 432 0.37 11.50 31.16
CA GLY A 432 1.73 10.96 31.17
C GLY A 432 1.84 9.58 30.52
N ASP A 433 0.91 9.25 29.63
CA ASP A 433 0.82 7.96 28.95
C ASP A 433 1.64 8.02 27.66
N HIS A 434 2.76 7.30 27.62
CA HIS A 434 3.70 7.34 26.51
C HIS A 434 3.42 6.28 25.44
N ALA A 435 2.40 5.44 25.60
CA ALA A 435 2.18 4.27 24.73
C ALA A 435 2.03 4.63 23.24
N ASN A 436 1.51 5.83 22.94
CA ASN A 436 1.23 6.33 21.59
C ASN A 436 2.24 7.39 21.12
N PHE A 437 3.44 7.43 21.71
CA PHE A 437 4.52 8.36 21.36
C PHE A 437 5.79 7.60 20.99
N VAL A 438 6.57 8.16 20.07
CA VAL A 438 7.78 7.51 19.57
C VAL A 438 8.92 7.67 20.58
N ARG A 439 9.49 6.55 21.02
CA ARG A 439 10.67 6.53 21.91
C ARG A 439 11.96 6.77 21.11
N ASP A 440 13.02 7.21 21.78
CA ASP A 440 14.33 7.45 21.14
C ASP A 440 14.90 6.22 20.43
N ASP A 441 14.94 5.07 21.10
CA ASP A 441 15.40 3.79 20.53
C ASP A 441 14.48 3.26 19.42
N GLU A 442 13.20 3.60 19.47
CA GLU A 442 12.22 3.32 18.41
C GLU A 442 12.56 4.13 17.15
N LEU A 443 12.96 5.39 17.32
CA LEU A 443 13.34 6.27 16.23
C LEU A 443 14.68 5.84 15.60
N GLU A 444 15.66 5.45 16.42
CA GLU A 444 16.93 4.88 15.96
C GLU A 444 16.71 3.61 15.11
N ALA A 445 15.89 2.68 15.61
CA ALA A 445 15.55 1.45 14.90
C ALA A 445 14.79 1.75 13.59
N ALA A 446 13.85 2.70 13.62
CA ALA A 446 13.13 3.13 12.43
C ALA A 446 14.09 3.70 11.37
N TRP A 447 14.99 4.61 11.73
CA TRP A 447 15.93 5.18 10.76
C TRP A 447 16.94 4.15 10.23
N SER A 448 17.38 3.20 11.05
CA SER A 448 18.28 2.12 10.62
C SER A 448 17.70 1.28 9.47
N ILE A 449 16.36 1.17 9.38
CA ILE A 449 15.67 0.43 8.31
C ILE A 449 15.70 1.21 6.98
N PHE A 450 15.51 2.53 7.02
CA PHE A 450 15.28 3.35 5.82
C PHE A 450 16.52 4.11 5.34
N THR A 451 17.44 4.48 6.23
CA THR A 451 18.60 5.33 5.89
C THR A 451 19.45 4.76 4.75
N PRO A 452 19.79 3.46 4.69
CA PRO A 452 20.57 2.92 3.59
C PRO A 452 19.88 3.11 2.22
N LEU A 453 18.58 2.80 2.12
CA LEU A 453 17.79 3.01 0.92
C LEU A 453 17.77 4.49 0.51
N LEU A 454 17.51 5.39 1.46
CA LEU A 454 17.42 6.83 1.20
C LEU A 454 18.75 7.39 0.66
N HIS A 455 19.87 7.03 1.29
CA HIS A 455 21.19 7.43 0.83
C HIS A 455 21.51 6.84 -0.53
N GLU A 456 21.14 5.58 -0.80
CA GLU A 456 21.34 4.94 -2.10
C GLU A 456 20.54 5.64 -3.22
N ILE A 457 19.27 6.00 -2.95
CA ILE A 457 18.41 6.76 -3.87
C ILE A 457 19.07 8.10 -4.24
N GLU A 458 19.55 8.84 -3.24
CA GLU A 458 20.16 10.16 -3.40
C GLU A 458 21.51 10.08 -4.13
N GLN A 459 22.38 9.14 -3.74
CA GLN A 459 23.70 8.96 -4.32
C GLN A 459 23.65 8.47 -5.77
N LYS A 460 22.79 7.49 -6.06
CA LYS A 460 22.62 6.94 -7.41
C LYS A 460 21.70 7.78 -8.29
N LYS A 461 21.03 8.80 -7.72
CA LYS A 461 20.04 9.63 -8.42
C LYS A 461 19.00 8.77 -9.13
N ILE A 462 18.41 7.83 -8.38
CA ILE A 462 17.43 6.89 -8.93
C ILE A 462 16.25 7.68 -9.48
N LYS A 463 15.96 7.49 -10.76
CA LYS A 463 14.85 8.16 -11.42
C LYS A 463 13.54 7.45 -11.04
N PRO A 464 12.58 8.13 -10.41
CA PRO A 464 11.28 7.55 -10.11
C PRO A 464 10.46 7.35 -11.39
N GLU A 465 9.61 6.33 -11.41
CA GLU A 465 8.70 6.07 -12.52
C GLU A 465 7.59 7.12 -12.60
N SER A 466 7.26 7.53 -13.82
CA SER A 466 6.17 8.48 -14.02
C SER A 466 4.82 7.80 -13.80
N TYR A 467 3.90 8.50 -13.14
CA TYR A 467 2.49 8.10 -13.09
C TYR A 467 1.58 9.31 -13.25
N ALA A 468 0.45 9.16 -13.95
CA ALA A 468 -0.47 10.27 -14.16
C ALA A 468 -1.11 10.71 -12.83
N TYR A 469 -1.25 12.02 -12.60
CA TYR A 469 -2.04 12.53 -11.48
C TYR A 469 -3.43 11.89 -11.48
N GLY A 470 -3.83 11.29 -10.36
CA GLY A 470 -5.10 10.61 -10.16
C GLY A 470 -5.10 9.13 -10.54
N SER A 471 -3.96 8.56 -10.98
CA SER A 471 -3.81 7.11 -11.16
C SER A 471 -3.63 6.39 -9.82
N ARG A 472 -3.53 5.05 -9.85
CA ARG A 472 -3.23 4.25 -8.65
C ARG A 472 -1.76 4.30 -8.20
N GLY A 473 -0.88 4.91 -9.00
CA GLY A 473 0.58 4.82 -8.91
C GLY A 473 1.20 4.43 -10.26
N PRO A 474 2.50 4.07 -10.28
CA PRO A 474 3.19 3.55 -11.46
C PRO A 474 2.53 2.30 -12.06
N ASP A 475 2.64 2.11 -13.37
CA ASP A 475 1.96 1.01 -14.09
C ASP A 475 2.49 -0.37 -13.68
N ASN A 476 3.77 -0.49 -13.33
CA ASN A 476 4.37 -1.72 -12.84
C ASN A 476 4.06 -2.00 -11.36
N LEU A 477 3.26 -1.18 -10.68
CA LEU A 477 2.92 -1.38 -9.26
C LEU A 477 2.27 -2.74 -9.01
N ASP A 478 1.31 -3.13 -9.85
CA ASP A 478 0.64 -4.42 -9.67
C ASP A 478 1.61 -5.59 -9.98
N ALA A 479 2.58 -5.43 -10.90
CA ALA A 479 3.65 -6.42 -11.16
C ALA A 479 4.70 -6.48 -10.04
N PHE A 480 5.08 -5.35 -9.45
CA PHE A 480 5.92 -5.27 -8.26
C PHE A 480 5.26 -5.96 -7.05
N ILE A 481 3.93 -5.94 -6.99
CA ILE A 481 3.13 -6.64 -5.97
C ILE A 481 2.85 -8.10 -6.36
N GLN A 482 2.85 -8.42 -7.66
CA GLN A 482 2.57 -9.73 -8.24
C GLN A 482 3.71 -10.17 -9.16
N ASN A 483 4.86 -10.39 -8.57
CA ASN A 483 5.78 -11.34 -9.16
C ASN A 483 5.38 -12.74 -8.68
N SER A 484 5.23 -13.68 -9.61
CA SER A 484 4.92 -15.05 -9.23
C SER A 484 6.13 -15.65 -8.53
N GLU A 485 5.96 -16.02 -7.26
CA GLU A 485 6.96 -16.74 -6.46
C GLU A 485 7.31 -18.11 -7.07
N SER A 486 6.51 -18.64 -8.02
CA SER A 486 6.74 -19.94 -8.65
C SER A 486 8.05 -19.99 -9.44
N ILE A 487 8.51 -18.86 -10.02
CA ILE A 487 9.78 -18.86 -10.75
C ILE A 487 10.97 -18.97 -9.81
N THR A 488 10.88 -18.32 -8.64
CA THR A 488 11.85 -18.44 -7.56
C THR A 488 11.88 -19.86 -7.03
N ASP A 489 10.72 -20.45 -6.77
CA ASP A 489 10.58 -21.82 -6.25
C ASP A 489 11.12 -22.89 -7.20
N HIS A 490 10.88 -22.75 -8.51
CA HIS A 490 11.20 -23.78 -9.49
C HIS A 490 12.55 -23.62 -10.17
N THR A 491 13.04 -22.39 -10.30
CA THR A 491 14.25 -22.09 -11.07
C THR A 491 15.36 -21.46 -10.22
N GLY A 492 15.03 -21.06 -8.99
CA GLY A 492 15.91 -20.33 -8.08
C GLY A 492 16.15 -18.88 -8.48
N TRP A 493 15.72 -18.45 -9.67
CA TRP A 493 15.85 -17.07 -10.15
C TRP A 493 14.77 -16.20 -9.55
N GLU A 494 15.15 -15.01 -9.10
CA GLU A 494 14.17 -14.00 -8.76
C GLU A 494 13.64 -13.35 -10.04
N PRO A 495 12.34 -13.00 -10.10
CA PRO A 495 11.71 -12.36 -11.26
C PRO A 495 12.50 -11.17 -11.82
N GLU A 496 13.04 -10.31 -10.95
CA GLU A 496 13.80 -9.10 -11.32
C GLU A 496 15.13 -9.44 -12.00
N GLU A 497 15.72 -10.60 -11.67
CA GLU A 497 16.97 -11.06 -12.29
C GLU A 497 16.78 -11.49 -13.73
N LEU A 498 15.54 -11.80 -14.14
CA LEU A 498 15.19 -12.31 -15.47
C LEU A 498 14.75 -11.20 -16.43
N ILE A 499 14.25 -10.08 -15.91
CA ILE A 499 13.79 -8.95 -16.73
C ILE A 499 14.96 -8.36 -17.53
N GLY A 500 14.78 -8.21 -18.85
CA GLY A 500 15.78 -7.64 -19.76
C GLY A 500 16.92 -8.59 -20.17
N ARG A 501 16.90 -9.86 -19.72
CA ARG A 501 17.82 -10.89 -20.22
C ARG A 501 17.31 -11.54 -21.50
N GLU A 502 18.24 -11.99 -22.33
CA GLU A 502 17.92 -12.80 -23.50
C GLU A 502 17.55 -14.23 -23.06
N ALA A 503 16.39 -14.72 -23.47
CA ALA A 503 15.90 -16.04 -23.06
C ALA A 503 16.86 -17.18 -23.45
N TYR A 504 17.60 -17.04 -24.55
CA TYR A 504 18.58 -18.02 -25.01
C TYR A 504 19.79 -18.18 -24.06
N ASP A 505 20.08 -17.19 -23.22
CA ASP A 505 21.14 -17.28 -22.21
C ASP A 505 20.79 -18.28 -21.10
N LEU A 506 19.48 -18.52 -20.92
CA LEU A 506 18.93 -19.43 -19.92
C LEU A 506 18.61 -20.81 -20.52
N PHE A 507 18.62 -20.96 -21.84
CA PHE A 507 18.37 -22.25 -22.48
C PHE A 507 19.67 -23.04 -22.64
N HIS A 508 19.60 -24.36 -22.46
CA HIS A 508 20.75 -25.22 -22.70
C HIS A 508 21.21 -25.09 -24.17
N PRO A 509 22.52 -24.89 -24.45
CA PRO A 509 23.02 -24.66 -25.82
C PRO A 509 22.64 -25.75 -26.82
N GLY A 510 22.57 -27.00 -26.36
CA GLY A 510 22.12 -28.15 -27.16
C GLY A 510 20.68 -28.05 -27.67
N ASP A 511 19.83 -27.24 -27.03
CA ASP A 511 18.41 -27.11 -27.37
C ASP A 511 18.16 -25.90 -28.29
N HIS A 512 19.12 -24.97 -28.41
CA HIS A 512 19.00 -23.72 -29.19
C HIS A 512 18.59 -23.96 -30.64
N LYS A 513 19.20 -24.95 -31.31
CA LYS A 513 18.88 -25.26 -32.72
C LYS A 513 17.46 -25.81 -32.87
N SER A 514 17.02 -26.62 -31.91
CA SER A 514 15.66 -27.17 -31.88
C SER A 514 14.64 -26.07 -31.61
N LEU A 515 14.89 -25.25 -30.58
CA LEU A 515 14.04 -24.11 -30.21
C LEU A 515 13.89 -23.10 -31.35
N ARG A 516 15.00 -22.75 -32.03
CA ARG A 516 14.95 -21.91 -33.23
C ARG A 516 14.11 -22.56 -34.32
N LYS A 517 14.30 -23.86 -34.59
CA LYS A 517 13.51 -24.56 -35.61
C LYS A 517 12.02 -24.58 -35.27
N VAL A 518 11.66 -24.80 -34.01
CA VAL A 518 10.26 -24.78 -33.54
C VAL A 518 9.68 -23.37 -33.70
N HIS A 519 10.39 -22.35 -33.22
CA HIS A 519 9.98 -20.96 -33.36
C HIS A 519 9.79 -20.55 -34.83
N LEU A 520 10.75 -20.89 -35.70
CA LEU A 520 10.67 -20.67 -37.14
C LEU A 520 9.49 -21.39 -37.78
N ALA A 521 9.24 -22.64 -37.38
CA ALA A 521 8.12 -23.42 -37.87
C ALA A 521 6.78 -22.81 -37.43
N ASN A 522 6.69 -22.21 -36.25
CA ASN A 522 5.45 -21.55 -35.80
C ASN A 522 5.18 -20.28 -36.59
N VAL A 523 6.21 -19.45 -36.79
CA VAL A 523 6.10 -18.22 -37.59
C VAL A 523 5.75 -18.56 -39.03
N TYR A 524 6.46 -19.54 -39.64
CA TYR A 524 6.27 -19.91 -41.04
C TYR A 524 4.90 -20.57 -41.30
N ASN A 525 4.44 -21.41 -40.38
CA ASN A 525 3.16 -22.11 -40.52
C ASN A 525 1.99 -21.38 -39.86
N GLU A 526 2.20 -20.14 -39.41
CA GLU A 526 1.21 -19.32 -38.70
C GLU A 526 0.50 -20.12 -37.59
N LYS A 527 1.25 -20.83 -36.74
CA LYS A 527 0.66 -21.51 -35.58
C LYS A 527 0.33 -20.47 -34.52
N MET A 528 -0.90 -20.48 -33.96
CA MET A 528 -1.29 -19.62 -32.83
C MET A 528 -0.56 -20.01 -31.54
N SER A 529 -0.30 -21.31 -31.35
CA SER A 529 0.46 -21.82 -30.21
C SER A 529 1.19 -23.10 -30.56
N CYS A 530 2.31 -23.36 -29.89
CA CYS A 530 3.00 -24.65 -29.97
C CYS A 530 3.47 -25.07 -28.58
N MET A 531 3.68 -26.37 -28.40
CA MET A 531 4.37 -26.88 -27.22
C MET A 531 5.82 -27.21 -27.60
N VAL A 532 6.76 -26.90 -26.70
CA VAL A 532 8.15 -27.27 -26.84
C VAL A 532 8.75 -27.64 -25.50
N THR A 533 9.59 -28.67 -25.49
CA THR A 533 10.34 -29.09 -24.31
C THR A 533 11.80 -28.74 -24.49
N TYR A 534 12.41 -28.12 -23.48
CA TYR A 534 13.82 -27.75 -23.48
C TYR A 534 14.36 -27.68 -22.06
N ARG A 535 15.67 -27.58 -21.94
CA ARG A 535 16.34 -27.43 -20.66
C ARG A 535 16.61 -25.96 -20.36
N PHE A 536 16.16 -25.53 -19.18
CA PHE A 536 16.31 -24.19 -18.65
C PHE A 536 17.33 -24.19 -17.51
N LEU A 537 18.17 -23.16 -17.47
CA LEU A 537 19.24 -23.00 -16.50
C LEU A 537 18.65 -22.60 -15.16
N HIS A 538 18.84 -23.44 -14.15
CA HIS A 538 18.54 -23.11 -12.76
C HIS A 538 19.67 -22.23 -12.18
N LYS A 539 19.35 -21.33 -11.24
CA LYS A 539 20.29 -20.33 -10.69
C LYS A 539 21.58 -20.93 -10.09
N ASN A 540 21.51 -22.13 -9.54
CA ASN A 540 22.66 -22.88 -9.00
C ASN A 540 23.50 -23.61 -10.07
N GLY A 541 23.23 -23.42 -11.36
CA GLY A 541 24.07 -23.88 -12.47
C GLY A 541 23.73 -25.23 -13.09
N HIS A 542 22.72 -25.95 -12.59
CA HIS A 542 22.20 -27.14 -13.28
C HIS A 542 21.04 -26.79 -14.21
N TYR A 543 20.64 -27.73 -15.06
CA TYR A 543 19.50 -27.55 -15.97
C TYR A 543 18.30 -28.36 -15.51
N ILE A 544 17.13 -27.74 -15.53
CA ILE A 544 15.82 -28.36 -15.33
C ILE A 544 15.12 -28.48 -16.67
N THR A 545 14.31 -29.51 -16.86
CA THR A 545 13.53 -29.66 -18.09
C THR A 545 12.21 -28.93 -17.92
N ILE A 546 11.94 -28.00 -18.84
CA ILE A 546 10.72 -27.21 -18.89
C ILE A 546 10.00 -27.57 -20.18
N GLU A 547 8.70 -27.74 -20.06
CA GLU A 547 7.76 -27.75 -21.17
C GLU A 547 7.11 -26.37 -21.25
N THR A 548 7.10 -25.77 -22.43
CA THR A 548 6.55 -24.42 -22.64
C THR A 548 5.53 -24.45 -23.75
N ILE A 549 4.36 -23.85 -23.51
CA ILE A 549 3.44 -23.45 -24.57
C ILE A 549 3.84 -22.05 -25.02
N ILE A 550 4.31 -21.94 -26.25
CA ILE A 550 4.69 -20.67 -26.87
C ILE A 550 3.53 -20.16 -27.70
N HIS A 551 3.14 -18.93 -27.40
CA HIS A 551 2.14 -18.14 -28.10
C HIS A 551 2.83 -17.15 -29.04
N CYS A 552 2.47 -17.19 -30.31
CA CYS A 552 2.99 -16.27 -31.32
C CYS A 552 1.96 -15.18 -31.63
N CYS A 553 2.19 -13.99 -31.09
CA CYS A 553 1.45 -12.77 -31.43
C CYS A 553 2.26 -11.91 -32.40
N HIS A 554 1.64 -10.86 -32.93
CA HIS A 554 2.27 -10.00 -33.92
C HIS A 554 3.45 -9.19 -33.35
N ASP A 555 3.27 -8.69 -32.12
CA ASP A 555 4.12 -7.72 -31.44
C ASP A 555 4.77 -8.27 -30.16
N VAL A 556 4.36 -9.47 -29.72
CA VAL A 556 4.87 -10.09 -28.49
C VAL A 556 4.93 -11.62 -28.63
N LEU A 557 5.88 -12.24 -27.93
CA LEU A 557 5.93 -13.68 -27.72
C LEU A 557 5.66 -13.97 -26.24
N VAL A 558 4.71 -14.86 -25.97
CA VAL A 558 4.37 -15.23 -24.59
C VAL A 558 4.67 -16.72 -24.40
N GLY A 559 5.39 -17.05 -23.33
CA GLY A 559 5.74 -18.42 -22.97
C GLY A 559 5.08 -18.82 -21.65
N SER A 560 4.30 -19.89 -21.68
CA SER A 560 3.67 -20.50 -20.52
C SER A 560 4.45 -21.75 -20.12
N ASN A 561 5.20 -21.69 -19.01
CA ASN A 561 6.18 -22.71 -18.62
C ASN A 561 5.62 -23.71 -17.59
N TYR A 562 6.01 -24.97 -17.71
CA TYR A 562 5.68 -26.07 -16.80
C TYR A 562 6.92 -26.93 -16.55
N LEU A 563 7.08 -27.46 -15.34
CA LEU A 563 8.11 -28.46 -15.08
C LEU A 563 7.76 -29.77 -15.80
N TYR A 564 8.73 -30.29 -16.55
CA TYR A 564 8.56 -31.52 -17.30
C TYR A 564 8.94 -32.75 -16.44
N ASP A 565 7.94 -33.55 -16.06
CA ASP A 565 8.14 -34.85 -15.39
C ASP A 565 7.55 -36.01 -16.23
N GLU A 566 8.41 -36.81 -16.87
CA GLU A 566 8.01 -37.95 -17.72
C GLU A 566 7.10 -38.99 -17.03
N ASN A 567 7.04 -39.00 -15.69
CA ASN A 567 6.26 -39.97 -14.92
C ASN A 567 4.90 -39.43 -14.43
N ALA A 568 4.60 -38.15 -14.65
CA ALA A 568 3.32 -37.58 -14.23
C ALA A 568 2.16 -38.16 -15.08
N LEU A 569 1.11 -38.63 -14.38
CA LEU A 569 -0.07 -39.28 -14.98
C LEU A 569 -0.85 -38.34 -15.94
N ASP A 570 -0.73 -37.02 -15.76
CA ASP A 570 -1.49 -35.99 -16.48
C ASP A 570 -0.86 -35.56 -17.82
N HIS A 571 0.35 -36.04 -18.15
CA HIS A 571 1.03 -35.70 -19.42
C HIS A 571 0.26 -36.10 -20.67
N LYS A 572 -0.72 -36.99 -20.57
CA LYS A 572 -1.47 -37.53 -21.72
C LYS A 572 -2.58 -36.61 -22.24
N MET A 573 -2.97 -35.56 -21.53
CA MET A 573 -4.08 -34.68 -21.94
C MET A 573 -3.67 -33.31 -22.51
N ARG A 574 -2.38 -32.99 -22.52
CA ARG A 574 -1.89 -31.75 -23.16
C ARG A 574 -1.80 -31.99 -24.66
N ALA A 575 -2.78 -31.44 -25.39
CA ALA A 575 -2.91 -31.60 -26.83
C ALA A 575 -1.59 -31.26 -27.52
N ASN A 576 -0.91 -32.28 -28.03
CA ASN A 576 0.32 -32.12 -28.80
C ASN A 576 0.04 -31.13 -29.94
N SER A 577 0.67 -29.96 -29.85
CA SER A 577 0.76 -28.96 -30.90
C SER A 577 -0.55 -28.52 -31.58
N VAL A 578 -1.68 -28.36 -30.87
CA VAL A 578 -2.99 -27.90 -31.43
C VAL A 578 -3.29 -28.54 -32.80
N ASP A 579 -2.90 -29.81 -32.97
CA ASP A 579 -3.29 -30.58 -34.15
C ASP A 579 -4.58 -31.34 -33.83
N GLU A 580 -5.11 -31.30 -32.61
CA GLU A 580 -6.39 -31.91 -32.20
C GLU A 580 -7.29 -30.85 -31.59
N ILE A 581 -8.48 -30.67 -32.17
CA ILE A 581 -9.44 -29.62 -31.81
C ILE A 581 -10.55 -30.25 -30.99
N PHE A 582 -10.84 -29.74 -29.79
CA PHE A 582 -12.03 -30.13 -29.04
C PHE A 582 -13.02 -28.95 -29.04
N ILE A 583 -14.23 -29.17 -29.57
CA ILE A 583 -15.35 -28.24 -29.43
C ILE A 583 -16.24 -28.75 -28.30
N CYS A 584 -16.42 -27.93 -27.28
CA CYS A 584 -17.45 -28.16 -26.29
C CYS A 584 -18.80 -27.79 -26.89
N LEU A 585 -19.65 -28.78 -27.13
CA LEU A 585 -21.02 -28.58 -27.58
C LEU A 585 -21.82 -27.83 -26.51
N PRO A 586 -22.89 -27.09 -26.86
CA PRO A 586 -23.69 -26.30 -25.92
C PRO A 586 -24.25 -27.07 -24.70
N ASN A 587 -24.22 -28.40 -24.75
CA ASN A 587 -24.61 -29.30 -23.68
C ASN A 587 -23.43 -29.75 -22.78
N GLY A 588 -22.24 -29.17 -22.93
CA GLY A 588 -21.05 -29.50 -22.15
C GLY A 588 -20.25 -30.69 -22.67
N THR A 589 -20.62 -31.29 -23.81
CA THR A 589 -19.90 -32.46 -24.35
C THR A 589 -18.73 -32.02 -25.23
N LEU A 590 -17.53 -32.53 -24.96
CA LEU A 590 -16.38 -32.29 -25.83
C LEU A 590 -16.42 -33.22 -27.05
N GLN A 591 -16.47 -32.62 -28.23
CA GLN A 591 -16.35 -33.31 -29.51
C GLN A 591 -14.99 -32.99 -30.15
N LEU A 592 -14.23 -34.02 -30.51
CA LEU A 592 -13.02 -33.86 -31.31
C LEU A 592 -13.40 -33.44 -32.74
N THR A 593 -13.02 -32.24 -33.17
CA THR A 593 -13.38 -31.66 -34.48
C THR A 593 -12.16 -31.54 -35.38
N GLY A 594 -11.63 -32.70 -35.77
CA GLY A 594 -10.67 -32.80 -36.86
C GLY A 594 -9.26 -32.33 -36.50
N ALA A 595 -8.28 -33.01 -37.10
CA ALA A 595 -6.90 -32.63 -36.94
C ALA A 595 -6.60 -31.36 -37.76
N TRP A 596 -5.86 -30.39 -37.21
CA TRP A 596 -5.62 -29.12 -37.92
C TRP A 596 -4.76 -29.31 -39.19
N ASN A 597 -4.13 -30.46 -39.39
CA ASN A 597 -3.36 -30.75 -40.61
C ASN A 597 -3.27 -32.26 -40.91
N ASP A 598 -3.47 -32.62 -42.17
CA ASP A 598 -3.20 -33.96 -42.68
C ASP A 598 -1.70 -34.29 -42.51
N ARG A 599 -1.40 -35.36 -41.76
CA ARG A 599 -0.02 -35.71 -41.35
C ARG A 599 0.89 -36.08 -42.53
N GLN A 600 0.34 -36.32 -43.72
CA GLN A 600 1.05 -36.88 -44.86
C GLN A 600 1.89 -35.89 -45.69
N GLU A 601 1.65 -34.57 -45.66
CA GLU A 601 2.28 -33.64 -46.62
C GLU A 601 3.59 -32.96 -46.18
N ARG A 602 4.06 -33.13 -44.94
CA ARG A 602 5.16 -32.28 -44.41
C ARG A 602 6.51 -32.95 -44.14
N MET A 603 6.74 -34.17 -44.60
CA MET A 603 8.06 -34.79 -44.43
C MET A 603 9.17 -34.19 -45.32
N GLU A 604 8.91 -33.25 -46.24
CA GLU A 604 9.92 -32.84 -47.23
C GLU A 604 10.08 -31.33 -47.52
N LYS A 605 9.79 -30.41 -46.58
CA LYS A 605 10.20 -29.00 -46.75
C LYS A 605 11.33 -28.61 -45.82
N THR A 606 12.55 -28.62 -46.34
CA THR A 606 13.73 -28.05 -45.68
C THR A 606 13.55 -26.54 -45.52
N LEU A 607 13.29 -26.08 -44.29
CA LEU A 607 13.22 -24.66 -43.93
C LEU A 607 14.59 -24.00 -44.16
N SER A 608 14.68 -23.04 -45.10
CA SER A 608 15.88 -22.20 -45.28
C SER A 608 15.74 -20.90 -44.48
N MET A 609 16.70 -20.64 -43.58
CA MET A 609 16.72 -19.42 -42.75
C MET A 609 16.83 -18.13 -43.60
N GLU A 610 17.51 -18.20 -44.74
CA GLU A 610 17.72 -17.07 -45.66
C GLU A 610 16.41 -16.58 -46.32
N LYS A 611 15.35 -17.38 -46.28
CA LYS A 611 14.03 -17.02 -46.81
C LYS A 611 13.08 -16.42 -45.77
N VAL A 612 13.45 -16.47 -44.49
CA VAL A 612 12.61 -16.03 -43.37
C VAL A 612 13.18 -14.78 -42.70
N TRP A 613 14.51 -14.61 -42.70
CA TRP A 613 15.19 -13.51 -42.03
C TRP A 613 16.12 -12.74 -42.97
N VAL A 614 16.09 -11.41 -42.88
CA VAL A 614 17.11 -10.49 -43.42
C VAL A 614 17.55 -9.60 -42.27
N ASP A 615 18.85 -9.56 -41.97
CA ASP A 615 19.44 -8.71 -40.92
C ASP A 615 18.66 -8.73 -39.57
N HIS A 616 18.30 -9.92 -39.10
CA HIS A 616 17.53 -10.14 -37.86
C HIS A 616 16.06 -9.71 -37.89
N HIS A 617 15.51 -9.44 -39.08
CA HIS A 617 14.10 -9.05 -39.27
C HIS A 617 13.36 -10.14 -40.05
N ILE A 618 12.18 -10.53 -39.55
CA ILE A 618 11.30 -11.51 -40.23
C ILE A 618 10.66 -10.84 -41.44
N ILE A 619 10.85 -11.39 -42.64
CA ILE A 619 10.32 -10.84 -43.91
C ILE A 619 8.98 -11.46 -44.33
N LEU A 620 8.39 -12.32 -43.52
CA LEU A 620 7.07 -12.93 -43.77
C LEU A 620 5.95 -12.04 -43.24
N LYS A 621 4.90 -11.86 -44.04
CA LYS A 621 3.65 -11.23 -43.58
C LYS A 621 2.96 -12.19 -42.61
N GLN A 622 3.03 -11.88 -41.32
CA GLN A 622 2.40 -12.69 -40.26
C GLN A 622 0.91 -12.35 -40.12
N GLU A 623 0.09 -13.36 -39.84
CA GLU A 623 -1.29 -13.14 -39.37
C GLU A 623 -1.29 -12.27 -38.11
N ARG A 624 -2.11 -11.21 -38.11
CA ARG A 624 -2.21 -10.23 -37.02
C ARG A 624 -2.98 -10.82 -35.85
N ARG A 625 -2.33 -10.89 -34.68
CA ARG A 625 -2.86 -11.48 -33.45
C ARG A 625 -2.51 -10.67 -32.23
N PHE A 626 -3.43 -10.57 -31.29
CA PHE A 626 -3.21 -9.92 -30.00
C PHE A 626 -3.32 -10.94 -28.87
N CYS A 627 -2.77 -10.65 -27.68
CA CYS A 627 -2.96 -11.47 -26.49
C CYS A 627 -3.50 -10.68 -25.30
N LEU A 628 -4.14 -11.42 -24.41
CA LEU A 628 -4.49 -11.02 -23.06
C LEU A 628 -3.84 -11.99 -22.07
N ILE A 629 -3.40 -11.48 -20.92
CA ILE A 629 -3.14 -12.30 -19.73
C ILE A 629 -4.25 -11.98 -18.74
N LEU A 630 -4.97 -12.99 -18.29
CA LEU A 630 -6.08 -12.88 -17.36
C LEU A 630 -5.69 -13.44 -16.00
N ASN A 631 -6.20 -12.82 -14.94
CA ASN A 631 -6.07 -13.34 -13.59
C ASN A 631 -6.98 -14.56 -13.44
N ARG A 632 -6.39 -15.76 -13.49
CA ARG A 632 -7.11 -17.04 -13.42
C ARG A 632 -7.83 -17.26 -12.09
N PHE A 633 -7.47 -16.53 -11.04
CA PHE A 633 -8.02 -16.64 -9.69
C PHE A 633 -9.24 -15.75 -9.46
N THR A 634 -9.70 -15.03 -10.49
CA THR A 634 -10.90 -14.19 -10.43
C THR A 634 -12.00 -14.79 -11.30
N GLU A 635 -13.23 -14.85 -10.79
CA GLU A 635 -14.40 -15.24 -11.60
C GLU A 635 -14.57 -14.33 -12.81
N ALA A 636 -14.31 -13.04 -12.61
CA ALA A 636 -14.38 -12.02 -13.65
C ALA A 636 -13.28 -12.14 -14.72
N LEU A 637 -12.28 -13.00 -14.52
CA LEU A 637 -11.08 -13.14 -15.34
C LEU A 637 -10.49 -11.77 -15.70
N ASN A 638 -10.16 -11.00 -14.66
CA ASN A 638 -9.72 -9.62 -14.83
C ASN A 638 -8.48 -9.57 -15.72
N ILE A 639 -8.47 -8.64 -16.68
CA ILE A 639 -7.38 -8.47 -17.63
C ILE A 639 -6.18 -7.88 -16.88
N VAL A 640 -5.05 -8.58 -16.90
CA VAL A 640 -3.77 -8.17 -16.28
C VAL A 640 -2.84 -7.54 -17.31
N TYR A 641 -2.88 -8.03 -18.55
CA TYR A 641 -2.05 -7.53 -19.64
C TYR A 641 -2.80 -7.60 -20.97
N VAL A 642 -2.47 -6.68 -21.88
CA VAL A 642 -2.98 -6.61 -23.26
C VAL A 642 -1.83 -6.23 -24.19
N SER A 643 -1.66 -6.96 -25.30
CA SER A 643 -0.73 -6.54 -26.37
C SER A 643 -1.31 -5.38 -27.20
N ASN A 644 -0.46 -4.52 -27.75
CA ASN A 644 -0.87 -3.28 -28.43
C ASN A 644 -1.85 -3.51 -29.60
N LEU A 645 -1.70 -4.63 -30.31
CA LEU A 645 -2.52 -4.96 -31.47
C LEU A 645 -4.03 -5.12 -31.17
N ALA A 646 -4.42 -5.29 -29.91
CA ALA A 646 -5.84 -5.33 -29.51
C ALA A 646 -6.56 -4.03 -29.84
N THR A 647 -5.86 -2.89 -29.74
CA THR A 647 -6.40 -1.57 -30.12
C THR A 647 -6.77 -1.52 -31.59
N GLU A 648 -5.97 -2.14 -32.46
CA GLU A 648 -6.19 -2.10 -33.90
C GLU A 648 -7.18 -3.16 -34.38
N LEU A 649 -7.16 -4.37 -33.81
CA LEU A 649 -8.00 -5.48 -34.27
C LEU A 649 -9.42 -5.44 -33.72
N VAL A 650 -9.59 -5.02 -32.46
CA VAL A 650 -10.90 -5.06 -31.78
C VAL A 650 -11.24 -3.73 -31.10
N ALA A 651 -10.57 -2.64 -31.48
CA ALA A 651 -10.79 -1.30 -30.95
C ALA A 651 -10.72 -1.21 -29.41
N LEU A 652 -9.93 -2.08 -28.77
CA LEU A 652 -9.83 -2.13 -27.32
C LEU A 652 -8.99 -0.96 -26.78
N ASN A 653 -9.57 -0.18 -25.86
CA ASN A 653 -8.81 0.83 -25.12
C ASN A 653 -8.04 0.15 -23.99
N ILE A 654 -6.73 -0.08 -24.21
CA ILE A 654 -5.87 -0.87 -23.32
C ILE A 654 -5.86 -0.34 -21.87
N PRO A 655 -5.58 0.95 -21.60
CA PRO A 655 -5.59 1.47 -20.23
C PRO A 655 -6.92 1.28 -19.49
N LEU A 656 -8.05 1.34 -20.20
CA LEU A 656 -9.37 1.12 -19.62
C LEU A 656 -9.74 -0.36 -19.47
N ALA A 657 -9.07 -1.25 -20.21
CA ALA A 657 -9.32 -2.68 -20.17
C ALA A 657 -8.55 -3.38 -19.05
N ILE A 658 -7.37 -2.89 -18.68
CA ILE A 658 -6.59 -3.47 -17.59
C ILE A 658 -7.35 -3.34 -16.26
N GLY A 659 -7.47 -4.44 -15.54
CA GLY A 659 -8.21 -4.55 -14.28
C GLY A 659 -9.71 -4.75 -14.42
N THR A 660 -10.28 -4.68 -15.63
CA THR A 660 -11.70 -4.96 -15.89
C THR A 660 -11.94 -6.42 -16.23
N SER A 661 -13.20 -6.85 -16.10
CA SER A 661 -13.59 -8.22 -16.39
C SER A 661 -13.50 -8.51 -17.89
N PHE A 662 -12.87 -9.62 -18.28
CA PHE A 662 -12.86 -10.11 -19.66
C PHE A 662 -14.28 -10.27 -20.22
N PHE A 663 -15.25 -10.66 -19.39
CA PHE A 663 -16.65 -10.82 -19.79
C PHE A 663 -17.33 -9.51 -20.21
N GLN A 664 -16.77 -8.34 -19.92
CA GLN A 664 -17.26 -7.07 -20.50
C GLN A 664 -17.16 -7.06 -22.03
N TYR A 665 -16.23 -7.82 -22.59
CA TYR A 665 -15.97 -7.91 -24.03
C TYR A 665 -16.59 -9.17 -24.67
N VAL A 666 -17.36 -9.94 -23.91
CA VAL A 666 -18.07 -11.13 -24.38
C VAL A 666 -19.58 -10.83 -24.42
N PRO A 667 -20.37 -11.38 -25.36
CA PRO A 667 -21.82 -11.22 -25.37
C PRO A 667 -22.43 -12.03 -24.21
N GLU A 668 -23.46 -11.51 -23.56
CA GLU A 668 -24.10 -12.19 -22.41
C GLU A 668 -24.59 -13.60 -22.74
N ARG A 669 -25.04 -13.81 -23.99
CA ARG A 669 -25.46 -15.13 -24.50
C ARG A 669 -24.36 -16.19 -24.46
N ASP A 670 -23.09 -15.77 -24.50
CA ASP A 670 -21.94 -16.66 -24.59
C ASP A 670 -21.23 -16.84 -23.23
N PHE A 671 -21.62 -16.08 -22.19
CA PHE A 671 -20.96 -16.11 -20.87
C PHE A 671 -20.85 -17.52 -20.28
N HIS A 672 -21.98 -18.22 -20.18
CA HIS A 672 -22.02 -19.54 -19.54
C HIS A 672 -21.20 -20.58 -20.31
N SER A 673 -21.28 -20.57 -21.65
CA SER A 673 -20.52 -21.49 -22.49
C SER A 673 -19.02 -21.19 -22.44
N MET A 674 -18.66 -19.90 -22.41
CA MET A 674 -17.28 -19.43 -22.35
C MET A 674 -16.63 -19.76 -21.02
N GLN A 675 -17.34 -19.48 -19.92
CA GLN A 675 -16.89 -19.77 -18.56
C GLN A 675 -16.62 -21.26 -18.38
N ALA A 676 -17.57 -22.13 -18.78
CA ALA A 676 -17.40 -23.58 -18.68
C ALA A 676 -16.18 -24.10 -19.47
N GLN A 677 -15.94 -23.55 -20.66
CA GLN A 677 -14.77 -23.91 -21.45
C GLN A 677 -13.47 -23.48 -20.74
N ILE A 678 -13.41 -22.23 -20.28
CA ILE A 678 -12.22 -21.69 -19.59
C ILE A 678 -11.96 -22.45 -18.28
N ASP A 679 -12.98 -22.81 -17.51
CA ASP A 679 -12.81 -23.56 -16.27
C ASP A 679 -12.31 -24.98 -16.51
N MET A 680 -12.78 -25.63 -17.57
CA MET A 680 -12.23 -26.91 -18.01
C MET A 680 -10.75 -26.80 -18.42
N ALA A 681 -10.36 -25.70 -19.07
CA ALA A 681 -8.95 -25.44 -19.38
C ALA A 681 -8.11 -25.22 -18.12
N LYS A 682 -8.67 -24.59 -17.08
CA LYS A 682 -8.03 -24.41 -15.77
C LYS A 682 -7.89 -25.71 -14.99
N GLU A 683 -8.90 -26.57 -15.01
CA GLU A 683 -8.96 -27.79 -14.21
C GLU A 683 -8.03 -28.88 -14.73
N HIS A 684 -7.83 -28.93 -16.04
CA HIS A 684 -7.07 -29.98 -16.71
C HIS A 684 -5.77 -29.51 -17.35
N ASP A 685 -5.34 -28.28 -17.07
CA ASP A 685 -4.18 -27.62 -17.69
C ASP A 685 -4.16 -27.79 -19.23
N MET A 686 -5.34 -27.61 -19.83
CA MET A 686 -5.55 -27.82 -21.26
C MET A 686 -5.40 -26.54 -22.05
N VAL A 687 -4.99 -26.70 -23.31
CA VAL A 687 -5.12 -25.68 -24.32
C VAL A 687 -6.47 -25.85 -25.01
N ILE A 688 -7.29 -24.81 -25.00
CA ILE A 688 -8.60 -24.84 -25.65
C ILE A 688 -8.72 -23.74 -26.68
N ARG A 689 -9.61 -23.93 -27.64
CA ARG A 689 -9.94 -22.96 -28.67
C ARG A 689 -11.38 -22.52 -28.48
N ILE A 690 -11.58 -21.22 -28.40
CA ILE A 690 -12.88 -20.59 -28.25
C ILE A 690 -13.15 -19.65 -29.42
N ARG A 691 -14.42 -19.54 -29.81
CA ARG A 691 -14.86 -18.62 -30.86
C ARG A 691 -16.12 -17.91 -30.39
N PHE A 692 -16.13 -16.58 -30.48
CA PHE A 692 -17.23 -15.74 -30.01
C PHE A 692 -17.17 -14.36 -30.66
N ASP A 693 -18.20 -13.54 -30.45
CA ASP A 693 -18.20 -12.15 -30.92
C ASP A 693 -17.60 -11.22 -29.86
N TRP A 694 -16.45 -10.62 -30.14
CA TRP A 694 -15.87 -9.60 -29.29
C TRP A 694 -16.73 -8.35 -29.30
N VAL A 695 -17.25 -7.95 -28.15
CA VAL A 695 -18.10 -6.76 -28.00
C VAL A 695 -17.25 -5.50 -28.01
N ILE A 696 -17.48 -4.63 -29.00
CA ILE A 696 -16.80 -3.34 -29.14
C ILE A 696 -17.65 -2.22 -28.52
N ASP A 697 -18.95 -2.19 -28.83
CA ASP A 697 -19.89 -1.17 -28.32
C ASP A 697 -21.27 -1.84 -28.11
N ARG A 698 -21.67 -1.98 -26.85
CA ARG A 698 -22.94 -2.62 -26.46
C ARG A 698 -24.15 -1.79 -26.87
N GLU A 699 -24.08 -0.47 -26.77
CA GLU A 699 -25.20 0.43 -27.09
C GLU A 699 -25.49 0.45 -28.58
N LYS A 700 -24.45 0.32 -29.41
CA LYS A 700 -24.58 0.27 -30.87
C LYS A 700 -24.65 -1.14 -31.45
N GLY A 701 -24.58 -2.17 -30.62
CA GLY A 701 -24.57 -3.58 -31.05
C GLY A 701 -23.38 -3.95 -31.93
N LEU A 702 -22.26 -3.23 -31.81
CA LEU A 702 -21.05 -3.47 -32.60
C LEU A 702 -20.21 -4.56 -31.95
N SER A 703 -19.88 -5.58 -32.74
CA SER A 703 -19.01 -6.67 -32.35
C SER A 703 -18.21 -7.20 -33.53
N GLU A 704 -17.07 -7.83 -33.23
CA GLU A 704 -16.22 -8.50 -34.21
C GLU A 704 -16.04 -9.97 -33.84
N PRO A 705 -16.29 -10.91 -34.77
CA PRO A 705 -16.05 -12.33 -34.50
C PRO A 705 -14.55 -12.56 -34.28
N VAL A 706 -14.22 -13.12 -33.12
CA VAL A 706 -12.86 -13.49 -32.76
C VAL A 706 -12.76 -14.97 -32.48
N GLU A 707 -11.55 -15.45 -32.64
CA GLU A 707 -11.14 -16.76 -32.22
C GLU A 707 -9.94 -16.63 -31.29
N ALA A 708 -9.99 -17.32 -30.16
CA ALA A 708 -8.92 -17.32 -29.19
C ALA A 708 -8.41 -18.73 -28.88
N ILE A 709 -7.11 -18.86 -28.69
CA ILE A 709 -6.50 -19.99 -27.98
C ILE A 709 -6.27 -19.56 -26.54
N VAL A 710 -6.74 -20.38 -25.61
CA VAL A 710 -6.57 -20.21 -24.17
C VAL A 710 -5.56 -21.23 -23.68
N SER A 711 -4.59 -20.81 -22.87
CA SER A 711 -3.68 -21.70 -22.16
C SER A 711 -3.65 -21.31 -20.68
N SER A 712 -3.84 -22.30 -19.82
CA SER A 712 -3.87 -22.15 -18.37
C SER A 712 -2.52 -22.52 -17.76
N THR A 713 -1.93 -21.64 -16.95
CA THR A 713 -0.75 -21.91 -16.11
C THR A 713 -1.12 -21.76 -14.65
N ASP A 714 -0.35 -22.32 -13.71
CA ASP A 714 -0.60 -22.20 -12.27
C ASP A 714 -0.87 -20.77 -11.79
N ASP A 715 -0.27 -19.77 -12.43
CA ASP A 715 -0.33 -18.37 -12.00
C ASP A 715 -1.21 -17.45 -12.87
N GLY A 716 -1.73 -17.93 -14.01
CA GLY A 716 -2.46 -17.07 -14.94
C GLY A 716 -3.11 -17.80 -16.10
N LEU A 717 -3.84 -17.05 -16.92
CA LEU A 717 -4.49 -17.56 -18.12
C LEU A 717 -4.12 -16.70 -19.31
N VAL A 718 -3.43 -17.28 -20.29
CA VAL A 718 -2.99 -16.60 -21.50
C VAL A 718 -3.98 -16.86 -22.63
N MET A 719 -4.47 -15.80 -23.26
CA MET A 719 -5.39 -15.87 -24.40
C MET A 719 -4.82 -15.17 -25.61
N VAL A 720 -4.70 -15.86 -26.73
CA VAL A 720 -4.23 -15.31 -28.02
C VAL A 720 -5.38 -15.26 -28.99
N PHE A 721 -5.66 -14.08 -29.54
CA PHE A 721 -6.81 -13.80 -30.37
C PHE A 721 -6.44 -13.50 -31.82
N ARG A 722 -7.34 -13.84 -32.74
CA ARG A 722 -7.38 -13.35 -34.11
C ARG A 722 -8.81 -13.04 -34.54
N LEU A 723 -8.95 -12.24 -35.59
CA LEU A 723 -10.25 -12.06 -36.24
C LEU A 723 -10.66 -13.35 -36.94
N SER A 724 -11.93 -13.73 -36.79
CA SER A 724 -12.50 -14.89 -37.46
C SER A 724 -13.35 -14.45 -38.66
N PRO A 725 -13.38 -15.19 -39.78
CA PRO A 725 -14.31 -14.90 -40.88
C PRO A 725 -15.77 -14.96 -40.39
N ARG A 726 -16.63 -14.01 -40.79
CA ARG A 726 -18.08 -14.13 -40.60
C ARG A 726 -18.58 -15.29 -41.44
N LEU A 727 -19.10 -16.34 -40.79
CA LEU A 727 -19.81 -17.40 -41.49
C LEU A 727 -21.19 -16.86 -41.85
N PHE A 728 -21.41 -16.53 -43.12
CA PHE A 728 -22.76 -16.39 -43.64
C PHE A 728 -23.35 -17.79 -43.70
N LEU A 729 -24.20 -18.13 -42.73
CA LEU A 729 -25.11 -19.27 -42.89
C LEU A 729 -26.14 -18.81 -43.92
N ASP A 730 -26.05 -19.32 -45.15
CA ASP A 730 -27.18 -19.24 -46.08
C ASP A 730 -28.37 -19.93 -45.40
N GLU A 731 -29.43 -19.16 -45.14
CA GLU A 731 -30.72 -19.72 -44.76
C GLU A 731 -31.24 -20.58 -45.91
N GLN A 732 -31.22 -21.90 -45.74
CA GLN A 732 -32.03 -22.85 -46.50
C GLN A 732 -32.99 -23.59 -45.57
#